data_AF-A0A0Q5BAT7-F1
#
_entry.id   AF-A0A0Q5BAT7-F1
#
_cell.length_a   1.000
_cell.length_b   1.000
_cell.length_c   1.000
_cell.angle_alpha   90.00
_cell.angle_beta   90.00
_cell.angle_gamma   90.00
#
_symmetry.space_group_name_H-M   'P 1'
#
loop_
_entity.id
_entity.type
_entity.pdbx_description
1 polymer ?
#
loop_
_entity_poly.entity_id
_entity_poly.type
_entity_poly.pdbx_seq_one_letter_code
_entity_poly.pdbx_strand_id
1 'polypeptide(L)'
;MTRQSELYDRVAHEASAQVIRSYSTSFGLATRLLGRGVRERVEDVYALVRVADEIVDGVAEAAELDRAAVEEALDAFEAETDRALDSGYSSNLVVHAFARTARATGFGTELTRPFFASMRADLRETVHTPESFERYVYGSAEVVGLMCLHVFLAASDAGHVAPAARERLVAGARRLGSAFQKVNFLRDLAADVDGLGRSYFPGVDPRAFSETDKAVLLADLDDDLAEAAAIIPELPRSSRRAVVLAHSLFQALADRIRETPAEELLRARVSVPTATKTALAARAAASTLAPRLGRGPARASRSASGPHRAVVIGGGIGGLASAALLARDGWDVTVLEKREVVGGRAGSWERDGFRFDTGPSWYLMPEVFDHFFRLMGTSADERLDLVKLDPGYRVYSEGVEEPLDVLADLESNIALFESVEPGSGERMRAYLESARDTYEMAKRRFLYTSFASFLPLLRKDVLSRTATLGRLLLTSLDSLAGTAVTDTRLRQILGYPAVFLGSSPYDAPSMYHLMSHLDLADGVLYPMGGFTRLIEAVAEVGEEAGVTIRTSSPATRILTARAPRGSRRGAEVVGVEFEGPDGVERLPAELVVNASDLFTTEQSLLPDEQRTFPPQYWEDRNPGPSAVLILLGVRGELPQLEHHTLLFTKDWRDNFGRIFGENPSVPDPASLYVCRPSATDPGVAPDGHENLFVLVPIPADTSIGHGGVDGAGDARVEAIADAAIRQIATWTGAADLADRIVVRRTIGPADFETDLGAWRGSMLGPAHVLKQSAFFRAGNASAHVDGLLFAGSSTIPGIGLPMCVISAEVMLKRVRGDVSTEPIPVRGAPDAPVAPTVGAEVRDAVLAGPAE
;
A
#
# COMPACT_ATOMS: atom_id res chain seq x y z
N MET A 1 18.93 23.73 -22.62
CA MET A 1 17.70 23.14 -23.19
C MET A 1 16.52 24.01 -22.79
N THR A 2 15.51 24.14 -23.64
CA THR A 2 14.27 24.86 -23.32
C THR A 2 13.33 23.96 -22.51
N ARG A 3 12.49 24.53 -21.64
CA ARG A 3 11.50 23.78 -20.82
C ARG A 3 10.58 22.85 -21.63
N GLN A 4 10.31 23.21 -22.90
CA GLN A 4 9.55 22.37 -23.84
C GLN A 4 10.33 21.14 -24.32
N SER A 5 11.64 21.26 -24.55
CA SER A 5 12.50 20.13 -24.95
C SER A 5 12.60 19.09 -23.83
N GLU A 6 12.69 19.50 -22.56
CA GLU A 6 12.73 18.58 -21.42
C GLU A 6 11.41 17.83 -21.19
N LEU A 7 10.28 18.47 -21.52
CA LEU A 7 8.96 17.82 -21.45
C LEU A 7 8.82 16.76 -22.55
N TYR A 8 9.20 17.09 -23.79
CA TYR A 8 9.14 16.14 -24.90
C TYR A 8 10.04 14.93 -24.66
N ASP A 9 11.27 15.18 -24.21
CA ASP A 9 12.26 14.15 -23.84
C ASP A 9 11.71 13.15 -22.79
N ARG A 10 11.00 13.67 -21.78
CA ARG A 10 10.39 12.86 -20.71
C ARG A 10 9.21 12.04 -21.24
N VAL A 11 8.30 12.67 -21.98
CA VAL A 11 7.12 11.99 -22.56
C VAL A 11 7.56 10.88 -23.53
N ALA A 12 8.62 11.14 -24.32
CA ALA A 12 9.20 10.16 -25.22
C ALA A 12 9.70 8.91 -24.47
N HIS A 13 10.42 9.11 -23.36
CA HIS A 13 10.87 8.00 -22.52
C HIS A 13 9.70 7.26 -21.85
N GLU A 14 8.70 7.98 -21.32
CA GLU A 14 7.52 7.37 -20.70
C GLU A 14 6.74 6.48 -21.68
N ALA A 15 6.65 6.88 -22.96
CA ALA A 15 6.09 6.08 -24.04
C ALA A 15 6.90 4.78 -24.24
N SER A 16 8.22 4.87 -24.34
CA SER A 16 9.11 3.69 -24.44
C SER A 16 8.93 2.74 -23.24
N ALA A 17 8.90 3.28 -22.02
CA ALA A 17 8.73 2.50 -20.80
C ALA A 17 7.35 1.81 -20.74
N GLN A 18 6.31 2.44 -21.30
CA GLN A 18 4.98 1.84 -21.39
C GLN A 18 4.94 0.68 -22.40
N VAL A 19 5.60 0.80 -23.55
CA VAL A 19 5.74 -0.30 -24.52
C VAL A 19 6.35 -1.52 -23.83
N ILE A 20 7.45 -1.36 -23.09
CA ILE A 20 8.09 -2.50 -22.40
C ILE A 20 7.21 -3.13 -21.33
N ARG A 21 6.49 -2.33 -20.54
CA ARG A 21 5.59 -2.84 -19.49
C ARG A 21 4.44 -3.67 -20.05
N SER A 22 3.91 -3.29 -21.20
CA SER A 22 2.76 -3.97 -21.82
C SER A 22 3.14 -5.25 -22.55
N TYR A 23 4.33 -5.30 -23.17
CA TYR A 23 4.70 -6.38 -24.08
C TYR A 23 5.60 -7.48 -23.49
N SER A 24 6.21 -7.32 -22.30
CA SER A 24 7.10 -8.36 -21.76
C SER A 24 7.11 -8.53 -20.24
N THR A 25 6.73 -9.73 -19.79
CA THR A 25 6.75 -10.14 -18.38
C THR A 25 8.14 -10.57 -17.89
N SER A 26 8.90 -11.30 -18.71
CA SER A 26 10.26 -11.79 -18.35
C SER A 26 11.29 -10.67 -18.45
N PHE A 27 11.23 -9.87 -19.52
CA PHE A 27 12.16 -8.76 -19.72
C PHE A 27 11.85 -7.59 -18.77
N GLY A 28 10.55 -7.29 -18.55
CA GLY A 28 10.10 -6.33 -17.55
C GLY A 28 10.51 -6.68 -16.12
N LEU A 29 10.78 -7.95 -15.81
CA LEU A 29 11.32 -8.38 -14.51
C LEU A 29 12.82 -8.13 -14.40
N ALA A 30 13.59 -8.36 -15.47
CA ALA A 30 15.03 -8.13 -15.52
C ALA A 30 15.39 -6.63 -15.53
N THR A 31 14.65 -5.80 -16.28
CA THR A 31 14.88 -4.35 -16.34
C THR A 31 14.68 -3.65 -14.99
N ARG A 32 13.82 -4.20 -14.11
CA ARG A 32 13.65 -3.70 -12.74
C ARG A 32 14.89 -3.82 -11.86
N LEU A 33 15.83 -4.71 -12.21
CA LEU A 33 17.10 -4.88 -11.51
C LEU A 33 18.22 -3.97 -12.05
N LEU A 34 17.98 -3.22 -13.13
CA LEU A 34 18.91 -2.23 -13.66
C LEU A 34 18.90 -0.96 -12.77
N GLY A 35 20.07 -0.33 -12.63
CA GLY A 35 20.17 1.00 -12.02
C GLY A 35 19.37 2.02 -12.83
N ARG A 36 18.77 3.03 -12.17
CA ARG A 36 17.80 3.95 -12.79
C ARG A 36 18.23 4.50 -14.16
N GLY A 37 19.43 5.09 -14.25
CA GLY A 37 19.92 5.67 -15.52
C GLY A 37 20.25 4.64 -16.60
N VAL A 38 20.53 3.39 -16.22
CA VAL A 38 20.74 2.29 -17.18
C VAL A 38 19.39 1.74 -17.64
N ARG A 39 18.44 1.60 -16.71
CA ARG A 39 17.08 1.12 -16.99
C ARG A 39 16.37 1.98 -18.03
N GLU A 40 16.35 3.31 -17.84
CA GLU A 40 15.64 4.23 -18.74
C GLU A 40 16.13 4.07 -20.18
N ARG A 41 17.47 4.01 -20.36
CA ARG A 41 18.11 3.84 -21.65
C ARG A 41 17.90 2.45 -22.27
N VAL A 42 17.90 1.40 -21.46
CA VAL A 42 17.59 0.04 -21.95
C VAL A 42 16.12 -0.06 -22.37
N GLU A 43 15.20 0.60 -21.67
CA GLU A 43 13.78 0.67 -22.06
C GLU A 43 13.62 1.37 -23.42
N ASP A 44 14.36 2.45 -23.67
CA ASP A 44 14.37 3.13 -24.98
C ASP A 44 14.89 2.23 -26.11
N VAL A 45 15.97 1.47 -25.86
CA VAL A 45 16.53 0.50 -26.83
C VAL A 45 15.50 -0.56 -27.20
N TYR A 46 14.90 -1.20 -26.20
CA TYR A 46 13.97 -2.30 -26.45
C TYR A 46 12.63 -1.82 -27.01
N ALA A 47 12.21 -0.59 -26.73
CA ALA A 47 10.96 -0.06 -27.28
C ALA A 47 11.05 0.08 -28.81
N LEU A 48 12.17 0.57 -29.34
CA LEU A 48 12.42 0.60 -30.79
C LEU A 48 12.36 -0.81 -31.39
N VAL A 49 13.06 -1.75 -30.77
CA VAL A 49 13.11 -3.16 -31.21
C VAL A 49 11.71 -3.77 -31.23
N ARG A 50 10.89 -3.53 -30.19
CA ARG A 50 9.52 -4.05 -30.13
C ARG A 50 8.63 -3.45 -31.21
N VAL A 51 8.74 -2.14 -31.47
CA VAL A 51 7.92 -1.49 -32.51
C VAL A 51 8.30 -2.02 -33.90
N ALA A 52 9.58 -2.25 -34.18
CA ALA A 52 10.01 -2.86 -35.43
C ALA A 52 9.50 -4.30 -35.58
N ASP A 53 9.54 -5.10 -34.51
CA ASP A 53 8.97 -6.46 -34.48
C ASP A 53 7.45 -6.46 -34.75
N GLU A 54 6.71 -5.52 -34.16
CA GLU A 54 5.26 -5.37 -34.39
C GLU A 54 4.90 -4.94 -35.81
N ILE A 55 5.79 -4.18 -36.48
CA ILE A 55 5.63 -3.84 -37.90
C ILE A 55 5.76 -5.10 -38.74
N VAL A 56 6.72 -6.00 -38.42
CA VAL A 56 7.03 -7.18 -39.22
C VAL A 56 6.08 -8.36 -38.96
N ASP A 57 5.85 -8.70 -37.69
CA ASP A 57 5.19 -9.95 -37.25
C ASP A 57 3.99 -9.70 -36.31
N GLY A 58 3.50 -8.45 -36.20
CA GLY A 58 2.45 -8.07 -35.24
C GLY A 58 1.21 -7.43 -35.86
N VAL A 59 0.92 -6.20 -35.45
CA VAL A 59 -0.32 -5.47 -35.81
C VAL A 59 -0.50 -5.22 -37.32
N ALA A 60 0.58 -5.22 -38.09
CA ALA A 60 0.51 -5.02 -39.54
C ALA A 60 -0.22 -6.17 -40.26
N GLU A 61 0.00 -7.41 -39.79
CA GLU A 61 -0.72 -8.59 -40.27
C GLU A 61 -2.20 -8.53 -39.87
N ALA A 62 -2.49 -8.12 -38.61
CA ALA A 62 -3.86 -7.93 -38.13
C ALA A 62 -4.62 -6.80 -38.85
N ALA A 63 -3.90 -5.85 -39.44
CA ALA A 63 -4.44 -4.79 -40.28
C ALA A 63 -4.55 -5.18 -41.77
N GLU A 64 -4.27 -6.44 -42.12
CA GLU A 64 -4.31 -7.00 -43.48
C GLU A 64 -3.42 -6.26 -44.48
N LEU A 65 -2.31 -5.67 -44.02
CA LEU A 65 -1.33 -5.05 -44.92
C LEU A 65 -0.63 -6.11 -45.76
N ASP A 66 -0.47 -5.83 -47.05
CA ASP A 66 0.34 -6.69 -47.91
C ASP A 66 1.83 -6.54 -47.58
N ARG A 67 2.62 -7.54 -47.98
CA ARG A 67 4.05 -7.62 -47.67
C ARG A 67 4.86 -6.41 -48.18
N ALA A 68 4.41 -5.77 -49.28
CA ALA A 68 5.07 -4.59 -49.81
C ALA A 68 4.81 -3.36 -48.93
N ALA A 69 3.58 -3.19 -48.44
CA ALA A 69 3.21 -2.15 -47.50
C ALA A 69 3.91 -2.31 -46.14
N VAL A 70 4.10 -3.54 -45.66
CA VAL A 70 4.88 -3.81 -44.45
C VAL A 70 6.36 -3.45 -44.63
N GLU A 71 6.95 -3.83 -45.77
CA GLU A 71 8.32 -3.48 -46.11
C GLU A 71 8.52 -1.96 -46.22
N GLU A 72 7.57 -1.25 -46.85
CA GLU A 72 7.57 0.22 -46.92
C GLU A 72 7.47 0.88 -45.54
N ALA A 73 6.62 0.35 -44.65
CA ALA A 73 6.49 0.84 -43.28
C ALA A 73 7.78 0.65 -42.47
N LEU A 74 8.44 -0.51 -42.62
CA LEU A 74 9.72 -0.79 -41.98
C LEU A 74 10.84 0.12 -42.52
N ASP A 75 10.89 0.34 -43.83
CA ASP A 75 11.84 1.27 -44.48
C ASP A 75 11.63 2.71 -44.02
N ALA A 76 10.38 3.15 -43.87
CA ALA A 76 10.06 4.47 -43.34
C ALA A 76 10.50 4.62 -41.88
N PHE A 77 10.31 3.59 -41.06
CA PHE A 77 10.71 3.56 -39.65
C PHE A 77 12.24 3.54 -39.48
N GLU A 78 12.97 2.80 -40.32
CA GLU A 78 14.44 2.85 -40.37
C GLU A 78 14.93 4.24 -40.81
N ALA A 79 14.35 4.81 -41.87
CA ALA A 79 14.75 6.12 -42.37
C ALA A 79 14.48 7.24 -41.35
N GLU A 80 13.39 7.15 -40.57
CA GLU A 80 13.14 8.06 -39.44
C GLU A 80 14.17 7.87 -38.32
N THR A 81 14.53 6.63 -38.00
CA THR A 81 15.55 6.30 -37.00
C THR A 81 16.92 6.85 -37.39
N ASP A 82 17.36 6.65 -38.63
CA ASP A 82 18.63 7.18 -39.15
C ASP A 82 18.64 8.73 -39.07
N ARG A 83 17.56 9.40 -39.50
CA ARG A 83 17.44 10.87 -39.36
C ARG A 83 17.46 11.33 -37.91
N ALA A 84 16.84 10.59 -37.00
CA ALA A 84 16.82 10.93 -35.57
C ALA A 84 18.18 10.74 -34.92
N LEU A 85 18.93 9.70 -35.30
CA LEU A 85 20.30 9.47 -34.85
C LEU A 85 21.22 10.64 -35.22
N ASP A 86 21.03 11.22 -36.41
CA ASP A 86 21.81 12.37 -36.88
C ASP A 86 21.36 13.70 -36.24
N SER A 87 20.04 13.96 -36.25
CA SER A 87 19.48 15.24 -35.83
C SER A 87 19.21 15.37 -34.32
N GLY A 88 19.10 14.24 -33.61
CA GLY A 88 18.67 14.17 -32.21
C GLY A 88 17.17 14.39 -32.00
N TYR A 89 16.37 14.37 -33.07
CA TYR A 89 14.93 14.65 -33.02
C TYR A 89 14.12 13.73 -33.95
N SER A 90 12.92 13.38 -33.51
CA SER A 90 11.90 12.69 -34.31
C SER A 90 10.54 13.05 -33.72
N SER A 91 9.51 13.09 -34.56
CA SER A 91 8.12 13.23 -34.13
C SER A 91 7.56 11.94 -33.50
N ASN A 92 8.15 10.79 -33.84
CA ASN A 92 7.85 9.52 -33.22
C ASN A 92 8.56 9.42 -31.86
N LEU A 93 7.77 9.37 -30.79
CA LEU A 93 8.25 9.39 -29.41
C LEU A 93 9.24 8.26 -29.09
N VAL A 94 9.02 7.05 -29.63
CA VAL A 94 9.90 5.90 -29.39
C VAL A 94 11.24 6.10 -30.12
N VAL A 95 11.19 6.53 -31.38
CA VAL A 95 12.40 6.83 -32.17
C VAL A 95 13.19 7.98 -31.55
N HIS A 96 12.49 9.01 -31.04
CA HIS A 96 13.10 10.14 -30.36
C HIS A 96 13.86 9.70 -29.09
N ALA A 97 13.22 8.90 -28.24
CA ALA A 97 13.85 8.37 -27.02
C ALA A 97 15.07 7.49 -27.36
N PHE A 98 14.92 6.59 -28.33
CA PHE A 98 16.01 5.74 -28.83
C PHE A 98 17.20 6.54 -29.32
N ALA A 99 16.97 7.53 -30.20
CA ALA A 99 18.04 8.34 -30.77
C ALA A 99 18.81 9.15 -29.72
N ARG A 100 18.11 9.66 -28.69
CA ARG A 100 18.75 10.33 -27.55
C ARG A 100 19.65 9.37 -26.79
N THR A 101 19.17 8.15 -26.52
CA THR A 101 19.95 7.10 -25.85
C THR A 101 21.18 6.69 -26.66
N ALA A 102 21.02 6.43 -27.96
CA ALA A 102 22.11 6.06 -28.87
C ALA A 102 23.22 7.14 -28.92
N ARG A 103 22.83 8.41 -29.10
CA ARG A 103 23.76 9.54 -29.11
C ARG A 103 24.47 9.73 -27.77
N ALA A 104 23.75 9.56 -26.66
CA ALA A 104 24.31 9.70 -25.32
C ALA A 104 25.29 8.57 -24.94
N THR A 105 25.18 7.40 -25.56
CA THR A 105 25.96 6.20 -25.21
C THR A 105 26.96 5.80 -26.30
N GLY A 106 26.91 6.45 -27.46
CA GLY A 106 27.93 6.37 -28.51
C GLY A 106 27.80 5.14 -29.40
N PHE A 107 26.58 4.81 -29.83
CA PHE A 107 26.33 3.87 -30.94
C PHE A 107 25.36 4.50 -31.96
N GLY A 108 25.32 3.96 -33.17
CA GLY A 108 24.53 4.50 -34.28
C GLY A 108 24.20 3.45 -35.36
N THR A 109 24.27 3.88 -36.62
CA THR A 109 23.80 3.10 -37.76
C THR A 109 24.55 1.79 -38.01
N GLU A 110 25.75 1.66 -37.45
CA GLU A 110 26.53 0.42 -37.45
C GLU A 110 25.85 -0.72 -36.68
N LEU A 111 24.95 -0.41 -35.73
CA LEU A 111 24.16 -1.40 -34.99
C LEU A 111 22.68 -1.43 -35.43
N THR A 112 22.09 -0.29 -35.86
CA THR A 112 20.67 -0.28 -36.27
C THR A 112 20.43 -0.83 -37.67
N ARG A 113 21.33 -0.59 -38.63
CA ARG A 113 21.16 -1.12 -40.00
C ARG A 113 21.18 -2.65 -40.07
N PRO A 114 22.11 -3.35 -39.37
CA PRO A 114 22.03 -4.81 -39.28
C PRO A 114 20.72 -5.29 -38.63
N PHE A 115 20.21 -4.56 -37.62
CA PHE A 115 18.92 -4.87 -37.01
C PHE A 115 17.77 -4.77 -38.01
N PHE A 116 17.61 -3.64 -38.70
CA PHE A 116 16.57 -3.51 -39.72
C PHE A 116 16.76 -4.46 -40.91
N ALA A 117 17.99 -4.83 -41.25
CA ALA A 117 18.26 -5.86 -42.25
C ALA A 117 17.74 -7.25 -41.82
N SER A 118 17.85 -7.61 -40.54
CA SER A 118 17.26 -8.85 -40.01
C SER A 118 15.73 -8.83 -40.03
N MET A 119 15.11 -7.71 -39.65
CA MET A 119 13.66 -7.50 -39.74
C MET A 119 13.13 -7.64 -41.18
N ARG A 120 13.89 -7.15 -42.17
CA ARG A 120 13.58 -7.41 -43.59
C ARG A 120 13.84 -8.85 -44.04
N ALA A 121 14.73 -9.58 -43.37
CA ALA A 121 14.98 -10.97 -43.68
C ALA A 121 13.77 -11.83 -43.28
N ASP A 122 13.11 -11.55 -42.16
CA ASP A 122 11.79 -12.11 -41.81
C ASP A 122 10.72 -11.77 -42.87
N LEU A 123 10.90 -10.60 -43.48
CA LEU A 123 10.31 -10.07 -44.72
C LEU A 123 10.53 -10.87 -46.00
N ARG A 124 11.54 -11.73 -46.14
CA ARG A 124 12.00 -12.17 -47.48
C ARG A 124 12.50 -13.61 -47.53
N GLU A 125 13.03 -14.11 -46.42
CA GLU A 125 13.66 -15.41 -46.30
C GLU A 125 12.78 -16.33 -45.45
N THR A 126 12.55 -17.55 -45.92
CA THR A 126 11.85 -18.60 -45.16
C THR A 126 12.77 -19.77 -44.79
N VAL A 127 13.95 -19.83 -45.40
CA VAL A 127 14.99 -20.84 -45.16
C VAL A 127 16.35 -20.17 -45.19
N HIS A 128 17.16 -20.38 -44.14
CA HIS A 128 18.48 -19.79 -44.05
C HIS A 128 19.61 -20.77 -44.41
N THR A 129 20.63 -20.28 -45.12
CA THR A 129 21.94 -20.94 -45.22
C THR A 129 22.74 -20.63 -43.94
N PRO A 130 23.84 -21.34 -43.64
CA PRO A 130 24.72 -20.98 -42.52
C PRO A 130 25.12 -19.50 -42.52
N GLU A 131 25.46 -18.94 -43.69
CA GLU A 131 25.87 -17.55 -43.84
C GLU A 131 24.72 -16.55 -43.73
N SER A 132 23.49 -16.89 -44.12
CA SER A 132 22.33 -16.01 -43.88
C SER A 132 21.83 -16.11 -42.45
N PHE A 133 21.93 -17.28 -41.81
CA PHE A 133 21.60 -17.48 -40.40
C PHE A 133 22.52 -16.69 -39.48
N GLU A 134 23.84 -16.72 -39.69
CA GLU A 134 24.79 -15.92 -38.90
C GLU A 134 24.51 -14.42 -39.01
N ARG A 135 24.23 -13.93 -40.23
CA ARG A 135 23.86 -12.53 -40.46
C ARG A 135 22.54 -12.16 -39.78
N TYR A 136 21.57 -13.08 -39.82
CA TYR A 136 20.28 -12.89 -39.17
C TYR A 136 20.41 -12.84 -37.65
N VAL A 137 21.12 -13.77 -37.03
CA VAL A 137 21.37 -13.78 -35.57
C VAL A 137 22.15 -12.55 -35.12
N TYR A 138 23.15 -12.13 -35.92
CA TYR A 138 23.88 -10.89 -35.66
C TYR A 138 22.93 -9.68 -35.61
N GLY A 139 22.11 -9.51 -36.64
CA GLY A 139 21.18 -8.39 -36.74
C GLY A 139 20.01 -8.44 -35.76
N SER A 140 19.43 -9.61 -35.49
CA SER A 140 18.21 -9.72 -34.68
C SER A 140 18.48 -9.61 -33.18
N ALA A 141 19.64 -10.09 -32.70
CA ALA A 141 19.90 -10.16 -31.26
C ALA A 141 21.30 -9.73 -30.81
N GLU A 142 22.37 -10.02 -31.57
CA GLU A 142 23.72 -9.64 -31.13
C GLU A 142 23.89 -8.11 -31.09
N VAL A 143 23.41 -7.38 -32.10
CA VAL A 143 23.45 -5.91 -32.10
C VAL A 143 22.62 -5.29 -30.98
N VAL A 144 21.50 -5.89 -30.57
CA VAL A 144 20.71 -5.44 -29.42
C VAL A 144 21.50 -5.61 -28.12
N GLY A 145 22.20 -6.75 -27.98
CA GLY A 145 23.14 -6.99 -26.89
C GLY A 145 24.28 -5.97 -26.86
N LEU A 146 24.81 -5.58 -28.03
CA LEU A 146 25.83 -4.54 -28.17
C LEU A 146 25.29 -3.14 -27.81
N MET A 147 24.09 -2.77 -28.25
CA MET A 147 23.44 -1.51 -27.85
C MET A 147 23.29 -1.44 -26.32
N CYS A 148 22.86 -2.53 -25.68
CA CYS A 148 22.77 -2.61 -24.22
C CYS A 148 24.15 -2.51 -23.55
N LEU A 149 25.19 -3.13 -24.12
CA LEU A 149 26.54 -3.01 -23.61
C LEU A 149 27.06 -1.56 -23.67
N HIS A 150 26.78 -0.83 -24.75
CA HIS A 150 27.10 0.60 -24.81
C HIS A 150 26.41 1.40 -23.70
N VAL A 151 25.12 1.11 -23.44
CA VAL A 151 24.39 1.70 -22.30
C VAL A 151 25.04 1.36 -20.96
N PHE A 152 25.45 0.10 -20.76
CA PHE A 152 26.10 -0.35 -19.52
C PHE A 152 27.44 0.34 -19.32
N LEU A 153 28.26 0.45 -20.36
CA LEU A 153 29.58 1.07 -20.29
C LEU A 153 29.53 2.59 -20.18
N ALA A 154 28.42 3.22 -20.55
CA ALA A 154 28.16 4.64 -20.33
C ALA A 154 27.66 4.96 -18.91
N ALA A 155 27.40 3.95 -18.07
CA ALA A 155 26.93 4.14 -16.71
C ALA A 155 28.00 4.78 -15.81
N SER A 156 27.57 5.61 -14.87
CA SER A 156 28.47 6.36 -13.97
C SER A 156 29.34 5.47 -13.06
N ASP A 157 28.93 4.21 -12.85
CA ASP A 157 29.66 3.23 -12.05
C ASP A 157 30.56 2.29 -12.87
N ALA A 158 30.63 2.44 -14.20
CA ALA A 158 31.44 1.61 -15.07
C ALA A 158 32.95 1.87 -14.93
N GLY A 159 33.35 3.09 -14.58
CA GLY A 159 34.77 3.49 -14.49
C GLY A 159 35.49 3.42 -15.85
N HIS A 160 36.82 3.49 -15.84
CA HIS A 160 37.61 3.29 -17.06
C HIS A 160 37.76 1.79 -17.38
N VAL A 161 37.27 1.36 -18.53
CA VAL A 161 37.41 -0.02 -19.02
C VAL A 161 38.57 -0.10 -20.01
N ALA A 162 39.58 -0.92 -19.68
CA ALA A 162 40.74 -1.12 -20.54
C ALA A 162 40.34 -1.73 -21.91
N PRO A 163 41.05 -1.43 -23.01
CA PRO A 163 40.70 -1.92 -24.35
C PRO A 163 40.52 -3.45 -24.44
N ALA A 164 41.43 -4.22 -23.82
CA ALA A 164 41.34 -5.69 -23.80
C ALA A 164 40.12 -6.22 -23.02
N ALA A 165 39.65 -5.50 -22.00
CA ALA A 165 38.42 -5.85 -21.27
C ALA A 165 37.17 -5.51 -22.09
N ARG A 166 37.22 -4.40 -22.84
CA ARG A 166 36.14 -4.01 -23.76
C ARG A 166 35.94 -5.05 -24.87
N GLU A 167 37.01 -5.58 -25.45
CA GLU A 167 36.94 -6.64 -26.47
C GLU A 167 36.27 -7.91 -25.93
N ARG A 168 36.61 -8.34 -24.71
CA ARG A 168 35.95 -9.48 -24.05
C ARG A 168 34.47 -9.23 -23.78
N LEU A 169 34.13 -8.04 -23.27
CA LEU A 169 32.74 -7.66 -23.02
C LEU A 169 31.90 -7.63 -24.29
N VAL A 170 32.46 -7.12 -25.40
CA VAL A 170 31.83 -7.16 -26.73
C VAL A 170 31.60 -8.60 -27.18
N ALA A 171 32.61 -9.46 -27.07
CA ALA A 171 32.49 -10.87 -27.42
C ALA A 171 31.38 -11.57 -26.60
N GLY A 172 31.36 -11.41 -25.28
CA GLY A 172 30.34 -12.06 -24.46
C GLY A 172 28.94 -11.44 -24.56
N ALA A 173 28.81 -10.14 -24.89
CA ALA A 173 27.51 -9.54 -25.19
C ALA A 173 26.90 -10.11 -26.50
N ARG A 174 27.75 -10.36 -27.51
CA ARG A 174 27.34 -11.03 -28.75
C ARG A 174 26.92 -12.48 -28.47
N ARG A 175 27.72 -13.24 -27.72
CA ARG A 175 27.39 -14.61 -27.31
C ARG A 175 26.06 -14.69 -26.55
N LEU A 176 25.81 -13.76 -25.63
CA LEU A 176 24.53 -13.70 -24.91
C LEU A 176 23.35 -13.39 -25.83
N GLY A 177 23.52 -12.48 -26.79
CA GLY A 177 22.51 -12.18 -27.82
C GLY A 177 22.23 -13.39 -28.72
N SER A 178 23.29 -14.08 -29.18
CA SER A 178 23.19 -15.30 -29.99
C SER A 178 22.44 -16.41 -29.26
N ALA A 179 22.78 -16.66 -27.99
CA ALA A 179 22.07 -17.60 -27.13
C ALA A 179 20.59 -17.24 -26.98
N PHE A 180 20.28 -15.95 -26.80
CA PHE A 180 18.91 -15.50 -26.65
C PHE A 180 18.06 -15.76 -27.90
N GLN A 181 18.65 -15.57 -29.08
CA GLN A 181 17.96 -15.81 -30.34
C GLN A 181 17.74 -17.32 -30.59
N LYS A 182 18.79 -18.13 -30.38
CA LYS A 182 18.71 -19.59 -30.54
C LYS A 182 17.69 -20.22 -29.59
N VAL A 183 17.63 -19.78 -28.33
CA VAL A 183 16.63 -20.30 -27.37
C VAL A 183 15.21 -19.83 -27.70
N ASN A 184 15.03 -18.65 -28.29
CA ASN A 184 13.71 -18.20 -28.75
C ASN A 184 13.20 -19.07 -29.91
N PHE A 185 14.02 -19.35 -30.93
CA PHE A 185 13.63 -20.25 -32.03
C PHE A 185 13.25 -21.64 -31.52
N LEU A 186 14.04 -22.23 -30.61
CA LEU A 186 13.75 -23.55 -30.06
C LEU A 186 12.46 -23.58 -29.23
N ARG A 187 12.16 -22.49 -28.53
CA ARG A 187 10.95 -22.37 -27.69
C ARG A 187 9.69 -22.18 -28.53
N ASP A 188 9.80 -21.44 -29.63
CA ASP A 188 8.68 -20.96 -30.45
C ASP A 188 8.54 -21.79 -31.75
N LEU A 189 9.29 -22.90 -31.88
CA LEU A 189 9.38 -23.77 -33.06
C LEU A 189 8.02 -24.18 -33.65
N ALA A 190 7.04 -24.54 -32.82
CA ALA A 190 5.68 -24.87 -33.28
C ALA A 190 4.99 -23.70 -34.01
N ALA A 191 5.10 -22.49 -33.46
CA ALA A 191 4.44 -21.30 -34.01
C ALA A 191 5.11 -20.83 -35.31
N ASP A 192 6.45 -20.90 -35.35
CA ASP A 192 7.23 -20.47 -36.52
C ASP A 192 7.02 -21.39 -37.74
N VAL A 193 6.78 -22.69 -37.49
CA VAL A 193 6.54 -23.70 -38.54
C VAL A 193 5.10 -23.72 -39.04
N ASP A 194 4.12 -23.67 -38.13
CA ASP A 194 2.70 -23.80 -38.48
C ASP A 194 2.04 -22.47 -38.87
N GLY A 195 2.53 -21.34 -38.34
CA GLY A 195 1.99 -20.00 -38.60
C GLY A 195 2.74 -19.22 -39.68
N LEU A 196 4.07 -19.23 -39.66
CA LEU A 196 4.92 -18.36 -40.50
C LEU A 196 5.69 -19.11 -41.60
N GLY A 197 5.74 -20.45 -41.53
CA GLY A 197 6.43 -21.31 -42.49
C GLY A 197 7.95 -21.10 -42.56
N ARG A 198 8.56 -20.58 -41.48
CA ARG A 198 10.00 -20.24 -41.41
C ARG A 198 10.80 -21.40 -40.82
N SER A 199 11.98 -21.68 -41.39
CA SER A 199 13.00 -22.57 -40.82
C SER A 199 14.30 -21.80 -40.62
N TYR A 200 14.60 -21.48 -39.36
CA TYR A 200 15.76 -20.68 -39.01
C TYR A 200 17.06 -21.49 -38.93
N PHE A 201 17.02 -22.76 -38.53
CA PHE A 201 18.23 -23.58 -38.37
C PHE A 201 18.69 -24.22 -39.69
N PRO A 202 19.90 -23.90 -40.20
CA PRO A 202 20.39 -24.46 -41.45
C PRO A 202 20.52 -25.98 -41.40
N GLY A 203 19.98 -26.67 -42.41
CA GLY A 203 20.08 -28.12 -42.54
C GLY A 203 19.16 -28.92 -41.60
N VAL A 204 18.31 -28.26 -40.82
CA VAL A 204 17.30 -28.89 -39.97
C VAL A 204 15.94 -28.80 -40.68
N ASP A 205 15.29 -29.95 -40.91
CA ASP A 205 13.91 -29.98 -41.37
C ASP A 205 12.97 -29.85 -40.16
N PRO A 206 12.22 -28.74 -40.02
CA PRO A 206 11.36 -28.53 -38.86
C PRO A 206 10.27 -29.59 -38.73
N ARG A 207 9.83 -30.21 -39.84
CA ARG A 207 8.79 -31.27 -39.82
C ARG A 207 9.35 -32.64 -39.43
N ALA A 208 10.67 -32.77 -39.38
CA ALA A 208 11.37 -33.98 -38.97
C ALA A 208 12.35 -33.71 -37.81
N PHE A 209 12.12 -32.64 -37.03
CA PHE A 209 12.99 -32.21 -35.94
C PHE A 209 13.21 -33.35 -34.93
N SER A 210 14.46 -33.81 -34.82
CA SER A 210 14.80 -34.98 -34.02
C SER A 210 15.45 -34.62 -32.68
N GLU A 211 15.48 -35.57 -31.75
CA GLU A 211 16.25 -35.43 -30.50
C GLU A 211 17.73 -35.16 -30.75
N THR A 212 18.29 -35.68 -31.86
CA THR A 212 19.68 -35.42 -32.25
C THR A 212 19.89 -33.97 -32.64
N ASP A 213 18.97 -33.39 -33.42
CA ASP A 213 19.03 -31.98 -33.82
C ASP A 213 18.89 -31.06 -32.60
N LYS A 214 17.94 -31.38 -31.70
CA LYS A 214 17.75 -30.69 -30.42
C LYS A 214 19.02 -30.72 -29.58
N ALA A 215 19.70 -31.86 -29.48
CA ALA A 215 20.93 -31.99 -28.69
C ALA A 215 22.09 -31.16 -29.25
N VAL A 216 22.26 -31.12 -30.58
CA VAL A 216 23.31 -30.31 -31.23
C VAL A 216 23.07 -28.82 -31.01
N LEU A 217 21.83 -28.34 -31.18
CA LEU A 217 21.48 -26.93 -30.99
C LEU A 217 21.56 -26.49 -29.52
N LEU A 218 21.20 -27.37 -28.57
CA LEU A 218 21.35 -27.09 -27.15
C LEU A 218 22.83 -27.04 -26.71
N ALA A 219 23.70 -27.85 -27.32
CA ALA A 219 25.13 -27.80 -27.03
C ALA A 219 25.77 -26.47 -27.48
N ASP A 220 25.43 -26.01 -28.70
CA ASP A 220 25.86 -24.70 -29.21
C ASP A 220 25.30 -23.54 -28.36
N LEU A 221 24.06 -23.66 -27.89
CA LEU A 221 23.45 -22.71 -26.93
C LEU A 221 24.17 -22.68 -25.57
N ASP A 222 24.54 -23.86 -25.03
CA ASP A 222 25.25 -23.98 -23.76
C ASP A 222 26.64 -23.33 -23.85
N ASP A 223 27.35 -23.50 -24.97
CA ASP A 223 28.64 -22.86 -25.24
C ASP A 223 28.51 -21.33 -25.25
N ASP A 224 27.49 -20.78 -25.93
CA ASP A 224 27.22 -19.34 -25.93
C ASP A 224 26.87 -18.80 -24.53
N LEU A 225 26.05 -19.53 -23.76
CA LEU A 225 25.70 -19.16 -22.39
C LEU A 225 26.91 -19.23 -21.44
N ALA A 226 27.82 -20.18 -21.63
CA ALA A 226 29.04 -20.31 -20.84
C ALA A 226 30.01 -19.15 -21.11
N GLU A 227 30.25 -18.82 -22.38
CA GLU A 227 31.09 -17.68 -22.79
C GLU A 227 30.51 -16.35 -22.30
N ALA A 228 29.19 -16.19 -22.38
CA ALA A 228 28.50 -15.02 -21.83
C ALA A 228 28.66 -14.93 -20.30
N ALA A 229 28.53 -16.04 -19.57
CA ALA A 229 28.65 -16.07 -18.12
C ALA A 229 30.04 -15.64 -17.63
N ALA A 230 31.09 -15.95 -18.39
CA ALA A 230 32.47 -15.62 -18.05
C ALA A 230 32.71 -14.10 -17.92
N ILE A 231 31.97 -13.28 -18.68
CA ILE A 231 32.15 -11.82 -18.68
C ILE A 231 31.19 -11.07 -17.75
N ILE A 232 30.16 -11.73 -17.21
CA ILE A 232 29.18 -11.11 -16.30
C ILE A 232 29.85 -10.44 -15.08
N PRO A 233 30.88 -11.03 -14.43
CA PRO A 233 31.57 -10.39 -13.32
C PRO A 233 32.29 -9.07 -13.69
N GLU A 234 32.65 -8.89 -14.96
CA GLU A 234 33.31 -7.69 -15.49
C GLU A 234 32.33 -6.54 -15.75
N LEU A 235 31.00 -6.79 -15.76
CA LEU A 235 29.98 -5.76 -16.00
C LEU A 235 29.82 -4.78 -14.82
N PRO A 236 29.44 -3.51 -15.09
CA PRO A 236 29.10 -2.52 -14.07
C PRO A 236 28.02 -3.01 -13.10
N ARG A 237 28.03 -2.53 -11.86
CA ARG A 237 27.10 -3.01 -10.82
C ARG A 237 25.65 -2.67 -11.16
N SER A 238 25.45 -1.54 -11.83
CA SER A 238 24.17 -1.04 -12.32
C SER A 238 23.50 -1.96 -13.36
N SER A 239 24.23 -2.84 -14.05
CA SER A 239 23.67 -3.77 -15.04
C SER A 239 23.84 -5.24 -14.68
N ARG A 240 24.89 -5.58 -13.93
CA ARG A 240 25.29 -6.97 -13.63
C ARG A 240 24.15 -7.84 -13.12
N ARG A 241 23.32 -7.34 -12.20
CA ARG A 241 22.22 -8.14 -11.60
C ARG A 241 21.13 -8.49 -12.60
N ALA A 242 20.77 -7.53 -13.45
CA ALA A 242 19.79 -7.76 -14.51
C ALA A 242 20.32 -8.77 -15.53
N VAL A 243 21.61 -8.69 -15.87
CA VAL A 243 22.25 -9.64 -16.79
C VAL A 243 22.36 -11.04 -16.18
N VAL A 244 22.67 -11.17 -14.88
CA VAL A 244 22.61 -12.46 -14.16
C VAL A 244 21.21 -13.07 -14.23
N LEU A 245 20.16 -12.25 -14.02
CA LEU A 245 18.79 -12.74 -14.10
C LEU A 245 18.41 -13.15 -15.52
N ALA A 246 18.73 -12.33 -16.52
CA ALA A 246 18.48 -12.65 -17.93
C ALA A 246 19.16 -13.97 -18.32
N HIS A 247 20.45 -14.11 -18.02
CA HIS A 247 21.22 -15.34 -18.23
C HIS A 247 20.56 -16.55 -17.54
N SER A 248 20.20 -16.42 -16.25
CA SER A 248 19.57 -17.50 -15.49
C SER A 248 18.20 -17.91 -16.03
N LEU A 249 17.41 -16.94 -16.54
CA LEU A 249 16.12 -17.21 -17.16
C LEU A 249 16.28 -18.00 -18.47
N PHE A 250 17.33 -17.71 -19.25
CA PHE A 250 17.62 -18.44 -20.49
C PHE A 250 18.19 -19.81 -20.23
N GLN A 251 19.05 -19.96 -19.23
CA GLN A 251 19.50 -21.29 -18.80
C GLN A 251 18.30 -22.16 -18.37
N ALA A 252 17.39 -21.62 -17.54
CA ALA A 252 16.21 -22.36 -17.11
C ALA A 252 15.24 -22.69 -18.26
N LEU A 253 15.20 -21.87 -19.31
CA LEU A 253 14.44 -22.15 -20.51
C LEU A 253 15.11 -23.26 -21.35
N ALA A 254 16.43 -23.20 -21.53
CA ALA A 254 17.22 -24.22 -22.21
C ALA A 254 17.09 -25.58 -21.51
N ASP A 255 17.16 -25.60 -20.18
CA ASP A 255 16.95 -26.81 -19.37
C ASP A 255 15.56 -27.40 -19.58
N ARG A 256 14.54 -26.53 -19.69
CA ARG A 256 13.17 -26.98 -19.96
C ARG A 256 13.01 -27.55 -21.36
N ILE A 257 13.59 -26.90 -22.36
CA ILE A 257 13.60 -27.39 -23.75
C ILE A 257 14.32 -28.75 -23.82
N ARG A 258 15.39 -28.95 -23.04
CA ARG A 258 16.10 -30.22 -22.93
C ARG A 258 15.20 -31.34 -22.39
N GLU A 259 14.41 -31.04 -21.36
CA GLU A 259 13.43 -31.95 -20.75
C GLU A 259 12.22 -32.25 -21.64
N THR A 260 11.86 -31.33 -22.54
CA THR A 260 10.72 -31.48 -23.46
C THR A 260 11.08 -32.33 -24.67
N PRO A 261 10.36 -33.42 -24.97
CA PRO A 261 10.56 -34.20 -26.20
C PRO A 261 10.50 -33.33 -27.46
N ALA A 262 11.34 -33.59 -28.46
CA ALA A 262 11.42 -32.84 -29.71
C ALA A 262 10.08 -32.80 -30.46
N GLU A 263 9.30 -33.89 -30.40
CA GLU A 263 7.95 -33.95 -30.95
C GLU A 263 6.95 -33.00 -30.26
N GLU A 264 7.17 -32.67 -28.99
CA GLU A 264 6.31 -31.78 -28.21
C GLU A 264 6.67 -30.30 -28.47
N LEU A 265 7.95 -30.00 -28.76
CA LEU A 265 8.40 -28.67 -29.19
C LEU A 265 7.77 -28.23 -30.53
N LEU A 266 7.37 -29.20 -31.37
CA LEU A 266 6.63 -28.95 -32.61
C LEU A 266 5.14 -28.68 -32.40
N ARG A 267 4.62 -28.86 -31.18
CA ARG A 267 3.17 -28.75 -30.88
C ARG A 267 2.85 -27.67 -29.86
N ALA A 268 3.78 -27.36 -28.98
CA ALA A 268 3.55 -26.45 -27.87
C ALA A 268 4.76 -25.55 -27.61
N ARG A 269 4.45 -24.28 -27.37
CA ARG A 269 5.43 -23.30 -26.92
C ARG A 269 5.90 -23.62 -25.51
N VAL A 270 7.20 -23.75 -25.30
CA VAL A 270 7.77 -23.94 -23.96
C VAL A 270 7.84 -22.61 -23.23
N SER A 271 7.70 -22.56 -21.91
CA SER A 271 7.98 -21.34 -21.17
C SER A 271 8.43 -21.64 -19.75
N VAL A 272 9.24 -20.74 -19.18
CA VAL A 272 9.62 -20.85 -17.77
C VAL A 272 8.40 -20.48 -16.92
N PRO A 273 7.96 -21.34 -15.98
CA PRO A 273 6.84 -21.01 -15.10
C PRO A 273 7.09 -19.74 -14.30
N THR A 274 6.05 -18.94 -14.04
CA THR A 274 6.15 -17.68 -13.28
C THR A 274 6.81 -17.88 -11.91
N ALA A 275 6.57 -19.01 -11.24
CA ALA A 275 7.22 -19.37 -9.99
C ALA A 275 8.75 -19.51 -10.14
N THR A 276 9.22 -20.18 -11.19
CA THR A 276 10.65 -20.33 -11.50
C THR A 276 11.27 -18.99 -11.88
N LYS A 277 10.59 -18.18 -12.70
CA LYS A 277 11.04 -16.80 -13.04
C LYS A 277 11.22 -15.95 -11.78
N THR A 278 10.26 -16.05 -10.86
CA THR A 278 10.27 -15.33 -9.57
C THR A 278 11.38 -15.83 -8.65
N ALA A 279 11.60 -17.14 -8.59
CA ALA A 279 12.67 -17.74 -7.81
C ALA A 279 14.06 -17.35 -8.33
N LEU A 280 14.25 -17.32 -9.65
CA LEU A 280 15.48 -16.86 -10.28
C LEU A 280 15.70 -15.36 -10.06
N ALA A 281 14.66 -14.54 -10.13
CA ALA A 281 14.74 -13.11 -9.81
C ALA A 281 15.11 -12.89 -8.34
N ALA A 282 14.51 -13.65 -7.43
CA ALA A 282 14.87 -13.62 -6.01
C ALA A 282 16.31 -14.09 -5.78
N ARG A 283 16.78 -15.13 -6.47
CA ARG A 283 18.17 -15.61 -6.42
C ARG A 283 19.16 -14.62 -7.02
N ALA A 284 18.85 -13.96 -8.13
CA ALA A 284 19.71 -12.93 -8.72
C ALA A 284 19.77 -11.67 -7.84
N ALA A 285 18.67 -11.36 -7.13
CA ALA A 285 18.67 -10.34 -6.09
C ALA A 285 19.45 -10.79 -4.83
N ALA A 286 19.44 -12.09 -4.51
CA ALA A 286 20.04 -12.69 -3.32
C ALA A 286 21.44 -13.29 -3.51
N SER A 287 22.01 -13.41 -4.71
CA SER A 287 23.36 -13.95 -4.95
C SER A 287 24.49 -13.03 -4.49
N THR A 288 24.13 -11.95 -3.77
CA THR A 288 25.03 -11.14 -2.92
C THR A 288 24.80 -11.37 -1.41
N LEU A 289 23.94 -12.31 -1.04
CA LEU A 289 23.58 -12.74 0.32
C LEU A 289 24.01 -14.20 0.56
N ALA A 290 25.32 -14.44 0.47
CA ALA A 290 26.01 -15.49 1.22
C ALA A 290 27.42 -14.97 1.59
N PRO A 291 27.94 -15.32 2.76
CA PRO A 291 27.95 -14.38 3.87
C PRO A 291 29.29 -13.67 3.97
N ARG A 292 29.25 -12.33 4.03
CA ARG A 292 30.06 -11.70 5.08
C ARG A 292 29.25 -11.82 6.36
N LEU A 293 29.46 -12.93 7.07
CA LEU A 293 29.65 -12.89 8.52
C LEU A 293 30.92 -12.07 8.80
N GLY A 294 30.99 -10.85 8.27
CA GLY A 294 31.56 -9.78 9.03
C GLY A 294 30.59 -9.67 10.17
N ARG A 295 31.04 -10.00 11.37
CA ARG A 295 30.65 -9.23 12.55
C ARG A 295 30.26 -7.85 12.01
N GLY A 296 29.00 -7.43 12.23
CA GLY A 296 28.76 -5.99 12.34
C GLY A 296 29.88 -5.46 13.23
N PRO A 297 30.24 -4.17 13.21
CA PRO A 297 30.97 -3.70 14.36
C PRO A 297 30.15 -4.20 15.56
N ALA A 298 30.71 -5.15 16.30
CA ALA A 298 30.49 -5.18 17.71
C ALA A 298 30.72 -3.71 18.00
N ARG A 299 29.65 -2.99 18.32
CA ARG A 299 29.80 -1.80 19.14
C ARG A 299 30.62 -2.36 20.28
N ALA A 300 31.95 -2.23 20.15
CA ALA A 300 32.89 -2.37 21.23
C ALA A 300 32.19 -1.63 22.32
N SER A 301 31.91 -2.32 23.44
CA SER A 301 31.20 -1.77 24.58
C SER A 301 31.49 -0.29 24.67
N ARG A 302 30.57 0.54 24.16
CA ARG A 302 30.75 1.99 24.14
C ARG A 302 30.29 2.40 25.52
N SER A 303 31.06 2.01 26.53
CA SER A 303 30.95 2.58 27.86
C SER A 303 31.51 4.00 27.77
N ALA A 304 30.61 4.94 27.49
CA ALA A 304 30.53 6.28 28.09
C ALA A 304 29.74 7.21 27.16
N SER A 305 28.42 7.34 27.37
CA SER A 305 27.65 8.61 27.21
C SER A 305 26.13 8.34 27.23
N GLY A 306 25.48 8.63 28.38
CA GLY A 306 24.03 8.85 28.52
C GLY A 306 23.04 7.78 28.02
N PRO A 307 21.74 7.91 28.33
CA PRO A 307 20.68 7.17 27.63
C PRO A 307 20.54 7.65 26.18
N HIS A 308 20.20 6.75 25.25
CA HIS A 308 19.86 7.09 23.86
C HIS A 308 18.56 7.92 23.84
N ARG A 309 18.54 9.04 23.11
CA ARG A 309 17.41 9.99 23.13
C ARG A 309 16.51 9.85 21.90
N ALA A 310 15.20 9.77 22.14
CA ALA A 310 14.18 9.81 21.12
C ALA A 310 13.18 10.94 21.37
N VAL A 311 12.69 11.57 20.29
CA VAL A 311 11.56 12.50 20.35
C VAL A 311 10.41 11.93 19.53
N VAL A 312 9.21 11.92 20.10
CA VAL A 312 7.98 11.55 19.40
C VAL A 312 7.17 12.82 19.14
N ILE A 313 6.78 13.05 17.88
CA ILE A 313 5.97 14.21 17.49
C ILE A 313 4.51 13.75 17.36
N GLY A 314 3.63 14.29 18.19
CA GLY A 314 2.21 13.98 18.27
C GLY A 314 1.86 13.05 19.44
N GLY A 315 0.92 13.50 20.27
CA GLY A 315 0.38 12.81 21.45
C GLY A 315 -0.90 12.02 21.18
N GLY A 316 -1.18 11.63 19.94
CA GLY A 316 -2.24 10.65 19.65
C GLY A 316 -1.83 9.23 20.09
N ILE A 317 -2.77 8.27 20.08
CA ILE A 317 -2.50 6.90 20.58
C ILE A 317 -1.27 6.24 19.95
N GLY A 318 -1.02 6.44 18.65
CA GLY A 318 0.14 5.89 17.96
C GLY A 318 1.45 6.49 18.45
N GLY A 319 1.46 7.77 18.83
CA GLY A 319 2.61 8.45 19.41
C GLY A 319 2.84 8.05 20.86
N LEU A 320 1.79 8.03 21.68
CA LEU A 320 1.87 7.58 23.08
C LEU A 320 2.34 6.13 23.18
N ALA A 321 1.76 5.22 22.40
CA ALA A 321 2.20 3.83 22.34
C ALA A 321 3.64 3.69 21.83
N SER A 322 4.04 4.48 20.83
CA SER A 322 5.43 4.50 20.34
C SER A 322 6.41 4.94 21.43
N ALA A 323 6.05 5.99 22.18
CA ALA A 323 6.88 6.52 23.25
C ALA A 323 7.03 5.52 24.40
N ALA A 324 5.92 4.93 24.85
CA ALA A 324 5.89 3.92 25.89
C ALA A 324 6.77 2.71 25.53
N LEU A 325 6.61 2.18 24.30
CA LEU A 325 7.38 1.05 23.80
C LEU A 325 8.89 1.36 23.68
N LEU A 326 9.26 2.57 23.25
CA LEU A 326 10.66 3.00 23.18
C LEU A 326 11.27 3.19 24.57
N ALA A 327 10.53 3.81 25.50
CA ALA A 327 10.98 3.97 26.88
C ALA A 327 11.24 2.61 27.53
N ARG A 328 10.33 1.64 27.31
CA ARG A 328 10.50 0.26 27.76
C ARG A 328 11.68 -0.47 27.09
N ASP A 329 12.07 -0.05 25.89
CA ASP A 329 13.26 -0.52 25.18
C ASP A 329 14.57 0.17 25.64
N GLY A 330 14.48 1.11 26.60
CA GLY A 330 15.62 1.77 27.23
C GLY A 330 16.01 3.13 26.63
N TRP A 331 15.12 3.74 25.83
CA TRP A 331 15.30 5.11 25.33
C TRP A 331 14.85 6.14 26.36
N ASP A 332 15.52 7.29 26.37
CA ASP A 332 15.04 8.52 27.01
C ASP A 332 14.12 9.24 26.00
N VAL A 333 12.82 9.30 26.31
CA VAL A 333 11.78 9.68 25.33
C VAL A 333 11.04 10.92 25.78
N THR A 334 10.95 11.91 24.89
CA THR A 334 10.04 13.06 25.04
C THR A 334 8.98 13.05 23.94
N VAL A 335 7.70 13.18 24.33
CA VAL A 335 6.58 13.43 23.42
C VAL A 335 6.34 14.94 23.32
N LEU A 336 6.24 15.45 22.10
CA LEU A 336 5.82 16.82 21.81
C LEU A 336 4.40 16.81 21.24
N GLU A 337 3.45 17.36 21.98
CA GLU A 337 2.05 17.52 21.57
C GLU A 337 1.74 19.01 21.39
N LYS A 338 1.17 19.37 20.24
CA LYS A 338 0.83 20.76 19.88
C LYS A 338 -0.27 21.32 20.79
N ARG A 339 -1.27 20.50 21.12
CA ARG A 339 -2.45 20.89 21.90
C ARG A 339 -2.16 20.86 23.40
N GLU A 340 -3.06 21.44 24.18
CA GLU A 340 -2.99 21.46 25.65
C GLU A 340 -3.15 20.07 26.27
N VAL A 341 -3.75 19.12 25.52
CA VAL A 341 -4.04 17.75 25.94
C VAL A 341 -3.61 16.75 24.86
N VAL A 342 -3.31 15.53 25.30
CA VAL A 342 -3.02 14.39 24.42
C VAL A 342 -4.32 13.75 23.87
N GLY A 343 -4.18 12.78 22.97
CA GLY A 343 -5.28 11.99 22.40
C GLY A 343 -5.49 12.17 20.89
N GLY A 344 -5.08 13.31 20.35
CA GLY A 344 -5.20 13.61 18.91
C GLY A 344 -6.65 13.50 18.44
N ARG A 345 -6.94 12.52 17.56
CA ARG A 345 -8.31 12.25 17.07
C ARG A 345 -9.23 11.69 18.16
N ALA A 346 -8.70 11.00 19.16
CA ALA A 346 -9.45 10.55 20.34
C ALA A 346 -9.43 11.65 21.41
N GLY A 347 -10.00 12.80 21.07
CA GLY A 347 -10.09 13.96 21.94
C GLY A 347 -11.38 13.98 22.75
N SER A 348 -11.45 14.93 23.70
CA SER A 348 -12.65 15.23 24.49
C SER A 348 -13.07 16.69 24.30
N TRP A 349 -14.36 16.94 24.50
CA TRP A 349 -14.88 18.27 24.77
C TRP A 349 -15.91 18.22 25.89
N GLU A 350 -15.75 19.10 26.88
CA GLU A 350 -16.65 19.21 28.02
C GLU A 350 -17.30 20.59 28.07
N ARG A 351 -18.61 20.64 28.34
CA ARG A 351 -19.35 21.88 28.55
C ARG A 351 -20.65 21.62 29.31
N ASP A 352 -20.96 22.49 30.27
CA ASP A 352 -22.24 22.50 31.00
C ASP A 352 -22.61 21.13 31.63
N GLY A 353 -21.59 20.37 32.06
CA GLY A 353 -21.74 19.02 32.65
C GLY A 353 -21.84 17.87 31.64
N PHE A 354 -21.80 18.15 30.34
CA PHE A 354 -21.72 17.14 29.28
C PHE A 354 -20.26 16.89 28.90
N ARG A 355 -19.90 15.63 28.67
CA ARG A 355 -18.61 15.20 28.09
C ARG A 355 -18.85 14.52 26.75
N PHE A 356 -18.05 14.87 25.75
CA PHE A 356 -18.14 14.31 24.41
C PHE A 356 -16.77 13.82 23.94
N ASP A 357 -16.66 12.55 23.57
CA ASP A 357 -15.54 12.09 22.76
C ASP A 357 -15.69 12.64 21.34
N THR A 358 -14.60 13.14 20.74
CA THR A 358 -14.65 13.87 19.46
C THR A 358 -14.20 13.03 18.26
N GLY A 359 -14.17 11.69 18.39
CA GLY A 359 -13.66 10.83 17.34
C GLY A 359 -14.03 9.36 17.51
N PRO A 360 -13.09 8.45 17.84
CA PRO A 360 -13.38 7.03 17.97
C PRO A 360 -14.40 6.74 19.07
N SER A 361 -15.28 5.78 18.80
CA SER A 361 -16.30 5.33 19.75
C SER A 361 -16.52 3.80 19.73
N TRP A 362 -15.74 3.04 18.95
CA TRP A 362 -15.88 1.59 18.80
C TRP A 362 -14.62 0.88 19.29
N TYR A 363 -14.73 0.07 20.36
CA TYR A 363 -13.60 -0.66 20.91
C TYR A 363 -13.61 -2.07 20.33
N LEU A 364 -12.83 -2.25 19.27
CA LEU A 364 -12.70 -3.49 18.50
C LEU A 364 -11.28 -4.04 18.62
N MET A 365 -11.12 -5.34 18.36
CA MET A 365 -9.83 -6.04 18.49
C MET A 365 -9.21 -5.89 19.89
N PRO A 366 -9.94 -6.26 20.97
CA PRO A 366 -9.47 -6.09 22.35
C PRO A 366 -8.08 -6.71 22.59
N GLU A 367 -7.75 -7.79 21.89
CA GLU A 367 -6.47 -8.48 22.02
C GLU A 367 -5.26 -7.62 21.59
N VAL A 368 -5.45 -6.60 20.75
CA VAL A 368 -4.37 -5.70 20.33
C VAL A 368 -4.00 -4.76 21.46
N PHE A 369 -4.99 -4.18 22.12
CA PHE A 369 -4.77 -3.29 23.27
C PHE A 369 -4.22 -4.07 24.45
N ASP A 370 -4.80 -5.23 24.75
CA ASP A 370 -4.34 -6.11 25.82
C ASP A 370 -2.89 -6.60 25.57
N HIS A 371 -2.54 -6.91 24.32
CA HIS A 371 -1.15 -7.20 23.95
C HIS A 371 -0.21 -6.03 24.22
N PHE A 372 -0.59 -4.80 23.86
CA PHE A 372 0.18 -3.60 24.18
C PHE A 372 0.37 -3.43 25.70
N PHE A 373 -0.71 -3.51 26.49
CA PHE A 373 -0.62 -3.40 27.95
C PHE A 373 0.28 -4.49 28.57
N ARG A 374 0.23 -5.72 28.05
CA ARG A 374 1.14 -6.79 28.47
C ARG A 374 2.60 -6.52 28.14
N LEU A 375 2.91 -5.93 26.99
CA LEU A 375 4.27 -5.48 26.67
C LEU A 375 4.79 -4.45 27.69
N MET A 376 3.86 -3.68 28.25
CA MET A 376 4.15 -2.69 29.29
C MET A 376 4.12 -3.26 30.72
N GLY A 377 3.65 -4.49 30.91
CA GLY A 377 3.65 -5.20 32.19
C GLY A 377 2.35 -5.10 33.00
N THR A 378 1.22 -4.83 32.34
CA THR A 378 -0.14 -4.77 32.93
C THR A 378 -1.14 -5.43 31.95
N SER A 379 -2.45 -5.27 32.13
CA SER A 379 -3.48 -5.72 31.18
C SER A 379 -4.49 -4.62 30.86
N ALA A 380 -5.30 -4.82 29.81
CA ALA A 380 -6.42 -3.91 29.53
C ALA A 380 -7.43 -3.89 30.69
N ASP A 381 -7.78 -5.07 31.23
CA ASP A 381 -8.74 -5.23 32.33
C ASP A 381 -8.27 -4.56 33.64
N GLU A 382 -6.96 -4.46 33.89
CA GLU A 382 -6.42 -3.74 35.05
C GLU A 382 -6.51 -2.20 34.90
N ARG A 383 -6.58 -1.71 33.66
CA ARG A 383 -6.47 -0.27 33.34
C ARG A 383 -7.79 0.36 32.90
N LEU A 384 -8.70 -0.45 32.38
CA LEU A 384 -9.95 -0.05 31.75
C LEU A 384 -11.11 -0.88 32.28
N ASP A 385 -12.25 -0.23 32.53
CA ASP A 385 -13.52 -0.90 32.77
C ASP A 385 -14.25 -1.02 31.43
N LEU A 386 -14.25 -2.22 30.86
CA LEU A 386 -14.81 -2.50 29.53
C LEU A 386 -16.17 -3.17 29.66
N VAL A 387 -17.19 -2.57 29.07
CA VAL A 387 -18.53 -3.14 28.97
C VAL A 387 -18.82 -3.58 27.53
N LYS A 388 -19.49 -4.72 27.38
CA LYS A 388 -19.95 -5.20 26.07
C LYS A 388 -21.33 -4.61 25.78
N LEU A 389 -21.48 -3.99 24.62
CA LEU A 389 -22.72 -3.37 24.18
C LEU A 389 -23.69 -4.43 23.66
N ASP A 390 -24.94 -4.39 24.12
CA ASP A 390 -26.04 -5.25 23.65
C ASP A 390 -27.38 -4.46 23.64
N PRO A 391 -27.95 -4.14 22.47
CA PRO A 391 -27.41 -4.43 21.14
C PRO A 391 -26.06 -3.73 20.91
N GLY A 392 -25.22 -4.33 20.06
CA GLY A 392 -23.98 -3.72 19.64
C GLY A 392 -24.24 -2.41 18.89
N TYR A 393 -25.26 -2.40 18.02
CA TYR A 393 -25.76 -1.19 17.36
C TYR A 393 -27.15 -1.37 16.75
N ARG A 394 -27.88 -0.26 16.60
CA ARG A 394 -29.17 -0.17 15.91
C ARG A 394 -29.01 0.39 14.49
N VAL A 395 -29.79 -0.10 13.53
CA VAL A 395 -29.82 0.36 12.15
C VAL A 395 -31.21 0.81 11.74
N TYR A 396 -31.33 2.08 11.36
CA TYR A 396 -32.49 2.64 10.65
C TYR A 396 -32.19 2.69 9.16
N SER A 397 -33.17 2.32 8.34
CA SER A 397 -33.06 2.38 6.88
C SER A 397 -34.14 3.30 6.32
N GLU A 398 -33.76 4.12 5.35
CA GLU A 398 -34.66 5.09 4.72
C GLU A 398 -35.97 4.45 4.24
N GLY A 399 -37.10 4.96 4.72
CA GLY A 399 -38.43 4.50 4.35
C GLY A 399 -38.87 3.19 5.01
N VAL A 400 -38.14 2.70 6.01
CA VAL A 400 -38.49 1.53 6.82
C VAL A 400 -38.74 1.98 8.26
N GLU A 401 -39.93 1.69 8.80
CA GLU A 401 -40.33 2.13 10.15
C GLU A 401 -39.60 1.35 11.25
N GLU A 402 -39.46 0.02 11.10
CA GLU A 402 -38.83 -0.83 12.10
C GLU A 402 -37.31 -0.90 11.91
N PRO A 403 -36.51 -0.53 12.93
CA PRO A 403 -35.06 -0.67 12.88
C PRO A 403 -34.63 -2.14 13.04
N LEU A 404 -33.37 -2.43 12.71
CA LEU A 404 -32.72 -3.70 13.01
C LEU A 404 -31.66 -3.51 14.10
N ASP A 405 -31.71 -4.34 15.13
CA ASP A 405 -30.72 -4.34 16.21
C ASP A 405 -29.73 -5.47 16.00
N VAL A 406 -28.47 -5.12 15.79
CA VAL A 406 -27.37 -6.08 15.72
C VAL A 406 -26.89 -6.35 17.14
N LEU A 407 -26.98 -7.61 17.55
CA LEU A 407 -26.82 -8.07 18.92
C LEU A 407 -25.36 -8.40 19.24
N ALA A 408 -25.08 -8.64 20.51
CA ALA A 408 -23.73 -8.85 21.01
C ALA A 408 -23.06 -10.19 20.58
N ASP A 409 -23.82 -11.18 20.11
CA ASP A 409 -23.31 -12.53 19.84
C ASP A 409 -23.68 -13.09 18.46
N LEU A 410 -22.84 -14.03 18.01
CA LEU A 410 -22.91 -14.65 16.69
C LEU A 410 -24.25 -15.33 16.40
N GLU A 411 -24.75 -16.17 17.30
CA GLU A 411 -25.94 -16.99 17.01
C GLU A 411 -27.20 -16.13 16.99
N SER A 412 -27.29 -15.14 17.87
CA SER A 412 -28.37 -14.15 17.85
C SER A 412 -28.36 -13.33 16.56
N ASN A 413 -27.18 -12.93 16.06
CA ASN A 413 -27.06 -12.23 14.78
C ASN A 413 -27.38 -13.13 13.58
N ILE A 414 -27.01 -14.42 13.58
CA ILE A 414 -27.43 -15.36 12.54
C ILE A 414 -28.96 -15.50 12.53
N ALA A 415 -29.59 -15.59 13.70
CA ALA A 415 -31.04 -15.67 13.83
C ALA A 415 -31.73 -14.39 13.33
N LEU A 416 -31.16 -13.20 13.60
CA LEU A 416 -31.63 -11.93 13.05
C LEU A 416 -31.64 -11.96 11.52
N PHE A 417 -30.51 -12.34 10.90
CA PHE A 417 -30.40 -12.41 9.44
C PHE A 417 -31.38 -13.42 8.84
N GLU A 418 -31.52 -14.60 9.43
CA GLU A 418 -32.48 -15.63 9.01
C GLU A 418 -33.94 -15.14 9.13
N SER A 419 -34.26 -14.34 10.15
CA SER A 419 -35.60 -13.78 10.34
C SER A 419 -35.97 -12.75 9.28
N VAL A 420 -35.00 -11.98 8.80
CA VAL A 420 -35.19 -10.95 7.77
C VAL A 420 -35.17 -11.58 6.37
N GLU A 421 -34.23 -12.49 6.11
CA GLU A 421 -34.09 -13.20 4.84
C GLU A 421 -33.98 -14.72 5.10
N PRO A 422 -35.10 -15.47 5.02
CA PRO A 422 -35.09 -16.92 5.25
C PRO A 422 -34.11 -17.67 4.33
N GLY A 423 -33.35 -18.57 4.92
CA GLY A 423 -32.25 -19.31 4.29
C GLY A 423 -30.90 -18.59 4.29
N SER A 424 -30.81 -17.36 4.79
CA SER A 424 -29.54 -16.62 4.88
C SER A 424 -28.63 -17.11 6.01
N GLY A 425 -29.16 -17.78 7.04
CA GLY A 425 -28.40 -18.17 8.22
C GLY A 425 -27.18 -19.05 7.91
N GLU A 426 -27.33 -20.09 7.09
CA GLU A 426 -26.19 -20.94 6.68
C GLU A 426 -25.18 -20.19 5.82
N ARG A 427 -25.64 -19.29 4.94
CA ARG A 427 -24.75 -18.45 4.13
C ARG A 427 -23.96 -17.48 5.00
N MET A 428 -24.60 -16.92 6.02
CA MET A 428 -23.97 -16.05 7.01
C MET A 428 -22.93 -16.79 7.86
N ARG A 429 -23.19 -18.03 8.27
CA ARG A 429 -22.16 -18.85 8.94
C ARG A 429 -20.93 -19.02 8.07
N ALA A 430 -21.09 -19.40 6.80
CA ALA A 430 -19.97 -19.54 5.87
C ALA A 430 -19.23 -18.21 5.65
N TYR A 431 -19.96 -17.11 5.55
CA TYR A 431 -19.40 -15.76 5.41
C TYR A 431 -18.55 -15.38 6.64
N LEU A 432 -19.07 -15.59 7.85
CA LEU A 432 -18.39 -15.23 9.11
C LEU A 432 -17.22 -16.17 9.44
N GLU A 433 -17.30 -17.44 9.05
CA GLU A 433 -16.15 -18.36 9.14
C GLU A 433 -15.01 -17.91 8.23
N SER A 434 -15.33 -17.50 6.98
CA SER A 434 -14.36 -16.89 6.06
C SER A 434 -13.79 -15.58 6.61
N ALA A 435 -14.63 -14.75 7.23
CA ALA A 435 -14.21 -13.49 7.85
C ALA A 435 -13.20 -13.74 8.98
N ARG A 436 -13.52 -14.66 9.90
CA ARG A 436 -12.64 -15.06 11.01
C ARG A 436 -11.30 -15.60 10.53
N ASP A 437 -11.31 -16.48 9.55
CA ASP A 437 -10.10 -17.07 8.98
C ASP A 437 -9.22 -16.01 8.30
N THR A 438 -9.84 -15.06 7.59
CA THR A 438 -9.16 -13.91 6.97
C THR A 438 -8.58 -12.98 8.05
N TYR A 439 -9.34 -12.72 9.11
CA TYR A 439 -8.91 -11.91 10.26
C TYR A 439 -7.65 -12.47 10.92
N GLU A 440 -7.65 -13.76 11.28
CA GLU A 440 -6.51 -14.41 11.92
C GLU A 440 -5.26 -14.41 11.03
N MET A 441 -5.44 -14.62 9.73
CA MET A 441 -4.35 -14.52 8.76
C MET A 441 -3.77 -13.11 8.68
N ALA A 442 -4.64 -12.09 8.58
CA ALA A 442 -4.24 -10.69 8.52
C ALA A 442 -3.45 -10.31 9.78
N LYS A 443 -3.99 -10.60 10.96
CA LYS A 443 -3.37 -10.34 12.27
C LYS A 443 -2.01 -11.02 12.38
N ARG A 444 -1.92 -12.31 12.06
CA ARG A 444 -0.69 -13.08 12.26
C ARG A 444 0.42 -12.79 11.25
N ARG A 445 0.07 -12.45 10.00
CA ARG A 445 1.05 -12.42 8.89
C ARG A 445 1.26 -11.05 8.27
N PHE A 446 0.28 -10.14 8.35
CA PHE A 446 0.32 -8.89 7.59
C PHE A 446 0.33 -7.65 8.47
N LEU A 447 -0.49 -7.58 9.53
CA LEU A 447 -0.65 -6.36 10.32
C LEU A 447 0.63 -5.97 11.08
N TYR A 448 1.35 -6.93 11.66
CA TYR A 448 2.59 -6.70 12.42
C TYR A 448 3.87 -6.72 11.57
N THR A 449 3.74 -6.68 10.25
CA THR A 449 4.87 -6.79 9.31
C THR A 449 5.35 -5.40 8.87
N SER A 450 6.65 -5.12 8.99
CA SER A 450 7.25 -3.85 8.53
C SER A 450 7.46 -3.74 7.02
N PHE A 451 7.27 -4.85 6.30
CA PHE A 451 7.56 -5.05 4.87
C PHE A 451 8.97 -4.62 4.44
N ALA A 452 9.92 -4.51 5.39
CA ALA A 452 11.33 -4.30 5.09
C ALA A 452 11.94 -5.48 4.31
N SER A 453 11.35 -6.66 4.46
CA SER A 453 11.64 -7.87 3.72
C SER A 453 10.34 -8.64 3.49
N PHE A 454 10.18 -9.20 2.29
CA PHE A 454 9.05 -10.07 1.96
C PHE A 454 9.36 -11.56 2.18
N LEU A 455 10.62 -11.92 2.45
CA LEU A 455 11.02 -13.32 2.72
C LEU A 455 10.22 -13.96 3.86
N PRO A 456 9.92 -13.27 4.98
CA PRO A 456 9.15 -13.84 6.09
C PRO A 456 7.68 -14.15 5.75
N LEU A 457 7.17 -13.66 4.62
CA LEU A 457 5.83 -13.98 4.10
C LEU A 457 5.80 -15.26 3.25
N LEU A 458 6.96 -15.82 2.85
CA LEU A 458 7.06 -17.09 2.12
C LEU A 458 6.86 -18.27 3.08
N ARG A 459 5.65 -18.37 3.65
CA ARG A 459 5.25 -19.40 4.61
C ARG A 459 4.14 -20.27 4.03
N LYS A 460 4.11 -21.55 4.42
CA LYS A 460 3.18 -22.54 3.86
C LYS A 460 1.72 -22.10 4.00
N ASP A 461 1.35 -21.55 5.16
CA ASP A 461 0.00 -21.06 5.48
C ASP A 461 -0.43 -19.86 4.62
N VAL A 462 0.49 -18.97 4.25
CA VAL A 462 0.23 -17.87 3.30
C VAL A 462 0.15 -18.40 1.86
N LEU A 463 1.14 -19.22 1.46
CA LEU A 463 1.23 -19.74 0.09
C LEU A 463 0.04 -20.63 -0.28
N SER A 464 -0.45 -21.46 0.65
CA SER A 464 -1.62 -22.32 0.44
C SER A 464 -2.92 -21.55 0.22
N ARG A 465 -2.96 -20.27 0.61
CA ARG A 465 -4.16 -19.40 0.52
C ARG A 465 -4.04 -18.34 -0.57
N THR A 466 -3.01 -18.39 -1.42
CA THR A 466 -2.75 -17.39 -2.47
C THR A 466 -3.93 -17.20 -3.42
N ALA A 467 -4.60 -18.27 -3.83
CA ALA A 467 -5.79 -18.18 -4.67
C ALA A 467 -6.95 -17.47 -3.95
N THR A 468 -7.21 -17.83 -2.68
CA THR A 468 -8.24 -17.18 -1.85
C THR A 468 -7.93 -15.71 -1.61
N LEU A 469 -6.69 -15.38 -1.24
CA LEU A 469 -6.24 -14.00 -1.05
C LEU A 469 -6.34 -13.19 -2.35
N GLY A 470 -5.94 -13.78 -3.48
CA GLY A 470 -6.07 -13.17 -4.80
C GLY A 470 -7.54 -12.85 -5.13
N ARG A 471 -8.45 -13.81 -4.92
CA ARG A 471 -9.89 -13.58 -5.07
C ARG A 471 -10.37 -12.44 -4.17
N LEU A 472 -10.04 -12.49 -2.88
CA LEU A 472 -10.48 -11.49 -1.89
C LEU A 472 -9.96 -10.08 -2.19
N LEU A 473 -8.78 -9.95 -2.83
CA LEU A 473 -8.19 -8.68 -3.25
C LEU A 473 -8.79 -8.11 -4.54
N LEU A 474 -9.37 -8.97 -5.39
CA LEU A 474 -9.87 -8.61 -6.73
C LEU A 474 -11.39 -8.43 -6.79
N THR A 475 -12.14 -8.96 -5.82
CA THR A 475 -13.60 -8.77 -5.71
C THR A 475 -13.93 -7.68 -4.69
N SER A 476 -15.01 -6.92 -4.91
CA SER A 476 -15.46 -5.89 -3.96
C SER A 476 -16.18 -6.50 -2.75
N LEU A 477 -16.15 -5.80 -1.62
CA LEU A 477 -16.86 -6.17 -0.40
C LEU A 477 -18.37 -6.34 -0.67
N ASP A 478 -18.96 -5.42 -1.40
CA ASP A 478 -20.37 -5.48 -1.80
C ASP A 478 -20.71 -6.76 -2.59
N SER A 479 -19.84 -7.17 -3.52
CA SER A 479 -20.03 -8.39 -4.30
C SER A 479 -20.01 -9.65 -3.42
N LEU A 480 -19.10 -9.69 -2.44
CA LEU A 480 -19.02 -10.81 -1.50
C LEU A 480 -20.21 -10.83 -0.53
N ALA A 481 -20.61 -9.67 0.01
CA ALA A 481 -21.81 -9.55 0.83
C ALA A 481 -23.07 -10.01 0.09
N GLY A 482 -23.18 -9.71 -1.21
CA GLY A 482 -24.26 -10.18 -2.07
C GLY A 482 -24.34 -11.71 -2.24
N THR A 483 -23.29 -12.46 -1.86
CA THR A 483 -23.34 -13.94 -1.82
C THR A 483 -23.96 -14.47 -0.53
N ALA A 484 -23.99 -13.65 0.54
CA ALA A 484 -24.56 -14.01 1.82
C ALA A 484 -26.03 -13.59 1.92
N VAL A 485 -26.35 -12.37 1.50
CA VAL A 485 -27.68 -11.75 1.62
C VAL A 485 -28.01 -10.86 0.43
N THR A 486 -29.31 -10.69 0.17
CA THR A 486 -29.85 -9.84 -0.90
C THR A 486 -30.68 -8.67 -0.37
N ASP A 487 -31.29 -8.78 0.81
CA ASP A 487 -31.98 -7.68 1.49
C ASP A 487 -31.04 -6.47 1.63
N THR A 488 -31.53 -5.29 1.27
CA THR A 488 -30.72 -4.07 1.20
C THR A 488 -30.16 -3.68 2.57
N ARG A 489 -30.93 -3.86 3.64
CA ARG A 489 -30.54 -3.50 5.00
C ARG A 489 -29.45 -4.43 5.52
N LEU A 490 -29.60 -5.74 5.30
CA LEU A 490 -28.58 -6.73 5.64
C LEU A 490 -27.29 -6.51 4.82
N ARG A 491 -27.41 -6.19 3.52
CA ARG A 491 -26.24 -5.83 2.70
C ARG A 491 -25.54 -4.57 3.19
N GLN A 492 -26.28 -3.58 3.66
CA GLN A 492 -25.71 -2.37 4.25
C GLN A 492 -24.98 -2.68 5.56
N ILE A 493 -25.53 -3.54 6.42
CA ILE A 493 -24.86 -4.04 7.61
C ILE A 493 -23.51 -4.68 7.26
N LEU A 494 -23.46 -5.58 6.26
CA LEU A 494 -22.20 -6.23 5.85
C LEU A 494 -21.24 -5.30 5.08
N GLY A 495 -21.75 -4.24 4.46
CA GLY A 495 -20.94 -3.25 3.75
C GLY A 495 -20.39 -2.12 4.62
N TYR A 496 -21.03 -1.85 5.76
CA TYR A 496 -20.69 -0.73 6.66
C TYR A 496 -19.24 -0.74 7.15
N PRO A 497 -18.60 -1.90 7.37
CA PRO A 497 -17.17 -1.93 7.68
C PRO A 497 -16.26 -1.13 6.73
N ALA A 498 -16.64 -0.95 5.45
CA ALA A 498 -15.87 -0.10 4.52
C ALA A 498 -15.77 1.37 4.97
N VAL A 499 -16.75 1.88 5.73
CA VAL A 499 -16.76 3.25 6.24
C VAL A 499 -15.64 3.45 7.27
N PHE A 500 -15.40 2.48 8.17
CA PHE A 500 -14.27 2.52 9.11
C PHE A 500 -12.91 2.54 8.42
N LEU A 501 -12.86 2.08 7.17
CA LEU A 501 -11.67 2.04 6.33
C LEU A 501 -11.50 3.30 5.47
N GLY A 502 -12.43 4.25 5.58
CA GLY A 502 -12.46 5.47 4.77
C GLY A 502 -12.66 5.18 3.29
N SER A 503 -13.45 4.16 2.94
CA SER A 503 -13.71 3.75 1.57
C SER A 503 -15.18 3.40 1.33
N SER A 504 -15.50 3.07 0.08
CA SER A 504 -16.80 2.61 -0.38
C SER A 504 -16.81 1.08 -0.44
N PRO A 505 -17.87 0.38 -0.01
CA PRO A 505 -17.96 -1.08 -0.09
C PRO A 505 -17.95 -1.60 -1.54
N TYR A 506 -18.22 -0.73 -2.52
CA TYR A 506 -18.18 -1.04 -3.94
C TYR A 506 -16.75 -1.09 -4.50
N ASP A 507 -15.81 -0.41 -3.83
CA ASP A 507 -14.41 -0.28 -4.26
C ASP A 507 -13.44 -0.98 -3.29
N ALA A 508 -13.83 -1.14 -2.03
CA ALA A 508 -13.06 -1.82 -1.01
C ALA A 508 -12.89 -3.31 -1.37
N PRO A 509 -11.66 -3.84 -1.34
CA PRO A 509 -11.44 -5.26 -1.55
C PRO A 509 -12.20 -6.11 -0.52
N SER A 510 -12.80 -7.20 -0.98
CA SER A 510 -13.63 -8.06 -0.13
C SER A 510 -12.87 -8.74 0.99
N MET A 511 -11.52 -8.74 1.00
CA MET A 511 -10.72 -9.14 2.16
C MET A 511 -11.18 -8.44 3.45
N TYR A 512 -11.71 -7.22 3.36
CA TYR A 512 -12.19 -6.46 4.51
C TYR A 512 -13.50 -6.98 5.11
N HIS A 513 -14.14 -8.00 4.55
CA HIS A 513 -15.20 -8.74 5.24
C HIS A 513 -14.72 -9.36 6.57
N LEU A 514 -13.40 -9.48 6.77
CA LEU A 514 -12.81 -9.79 8.07
C LEU A 514 -13.40 -8.94 9.21
N MET A 515 -13.79 -7.69 8.92
CA MET A 515 -14.34 -6.79 9.92
C MET A 515 -15.71 -7.24 10.42
N SER A 516 -16.50 -7.94 9.59
CA SER A 516 -17.79 -8.50 10.00
C SER A 516 -17.66 -9.54 11.12
N HIS A 517 -16.48 -10.13 11.32
CA HIS A 517 -16.22 -10.97 12.47
C HIS A 517 -16.20 -10.15 13.78
N LEU A 518 -15.70 -8.92 13.73
CA LEU A 518 -15.46 -8.10 14.91
C LEU A 518 -16.76 -7.59 15.53
N ASP A 519 -17.71 -7.15 14.72
CA ASP A 519 -18.99 -6.61 15.18
C ASP A 519 -20.07 -7.69 15.31
N LEU A 520 -20.18 -8.62 14.35
CA LEU A 520 -21.25 -9.64 14.36
C LEU A 520 -20.96 -10.86 15.23
N ALA A 521 -19.69 -11.14 15.57
CA ALA A 521 -19.33 -12.32 16.37
C ALA A 521 -18.64 -11.97 17.69
N ASP A 522 -17.58 -11.16 17.66
CA ASP A 522 -16.85 -10.78 18.88
C ASP A 522 -17.64 -9.76 19.71
N GLY A 523 -18.34 -8.85 19.02
CA GLY A 523 -19.17 -7.79 19.58
C GLY A 523 -18.37 -6.52 19.89
N VAL A 524 -19.12 -5.44 20.14
CA VAL A 524 -18.55 -4.11 20.36
C VAL A 524 -18.39 -3.85 21.85
N LEU A 525 -17.21 -3.38 22.26
CA LEU A 525 -16.95 -2.97 23.64
C LEU A 525 -16.96 -1.44 23.76
N TYR A 526 -17.16 -0.96 24.98
CA TYR A 526 -17.06 0.44 25.37
C TYR A 526 -16.23 0.55 26.66
N PRO A 527 -15.19 1.41 26.71
CA PRO A 527 -14.53 1.76 27.95
C PRO A 527 -15.37 2.77 28.74
N MET A 528 -15.78 2.42 29.95
CA MET A 528 -16.41 3.37 30.89
C MET A 528 -15.46 4.56 31.09
N GLY A 529 -15.99 5.78 30.99
CA GLY A 529 -15.17 6.99 30.89
C GLY A 529 -14.92 7.46 29.45
N GLY A 530 -15.24 6.65 28.44
CA GLY A 530 -15.04 6.96 27.02
C GLY A 530 -13.62 6.66 26.50
N PHE A 531 -13.39 6.97 25.23
CA PHE A 531 -12.10 6.70 24.56
C PHE A 531 -10.96 7.58 25.08
N THR A 532 -11.30 8.69 25.71
CA THR A 532 -10.35 9.54 26.43
C THR A 532 -9.73 8.81 27.61
N ARG A 533 -10.47 7.96 28.32
CA ARG A 533 -9.92 7.07 29.36
C ARG A 533 -8.90 6.06 28.81
N LEU A 534 -9.13 5.53 27.60
CA LEU A 534 -8.13 4.68 26.91
C LEU A 534 -6.84 5.47 26.63
N ILE A 535 -6.95 6.71 26.15
CA ILE A 535 -5.78 7.56 25.89
C ILE A 535 -5.01 7.83 27.19
N GLU A 536 -5.71 8.18 28.26
CA GLU A 536 -5.12 8.39 29.59
C GLU A 536 -4.37 7.14 30.06
N ALA A 537 -4.99 5.96 30.00
CA ALA A 537 -4.34 4.72 30.41
C ALA A 537 -3.06 4.43 29.60
N VAL A 538 -3.04 4.71 28.30
CA VAL A 538 -1.84 4.55 27.46
C VAL A 538 -0.76 5.59 27.82
N ALA A 539 -1.16 6.83 28.15
CA ALA A 539 -0.25 7.87 28.58
C ALA A 539 0.36 7.56 29.96
N GLU A 540 -0.46 7.19 30.95
CA GLU A 540 -0.05 6.79 32.30
C GLU A 540 1.00 5.68 32.25
N VAL A 541 0.74 4.61 31.48
CA VAL A 541 1.68 3.50 31.31
C VAL A 541 2.99 3.94 30.62
N GLY A 542 2.92 4.94 29.73
CA GLY A 542 4.11 5.56 29.14
C GLY A 542 4.93 6.34 30.17
N GLU A 543 4.28 7.16 30.99
CA GLU A 543 4.92 7.94 32.05
C GLU A 543 5.53 7.04 33.14
N GLU A 544 4.83 5.96 33.52
CA GLU A 544 5.35 4.90 34.40
C GLU A 544 6.61 4.24 33.83
N ALA A 545 6.72 4.15 32.50
CA ALA A 545 7.91 3.65 31.81
C ALA A 545 9.02 4.71 31.66
N GLY A 546 8.79 5.96 32.07
CA GLY A 546 9.75 7.06 32.05
C GLY A 546 9.63 8.03 30.87
N VAL A 547 8.52 8.01 30.13
CA VAL A 547 8.25 8.99 29.07
C VAL A 547 7.99 10.37 29.67
N THR A 548 8.58 11.42 29.08
CA THR A 548 8.21 12.81 29.38
C THR A 548 7.23 13.33 28.31
N ILE A 549 6.05 13.80 28.71
CA ILE A 549 5.06 14.39 27.79
C ILE A 549 5.07 15.90 27.93
N ARG A 550 5.28 16.63 26.82
CA ARG A 550 5.16 18.09 26.75
C ARG A 550 4.00 18.46 25.83
N THR A 551 2.92 18.97 26.42
CA THR A 551 1.79 19.56 25.70
C THR A 551 2.06 21.04 25.36
N SER A 552 1.19 21.65 24.57
CA SER A 552 1.34 23.03 24.07
C SER A 552 2.71 23.31 23.45
N SER A 553 3.26 22.28 22.78
CA SER A 553 4.64 22.23 22.31
C SER A 553 4.71 21.86 20.82
N PRO A 554 4.18 22.69 19.90
CA PRO A 554 4.16 22.36 18.48
C PRO A 554 5.57 22.25 17.91
N ALA A 555 5.90 21.07 17.36
CA ALA A 555 7.12 20.89 16.59
C ALA A 555 7.10 21.74 15.31
N THR A 556 8.17 22.47 15.05
CA THR A 556 8.29 23.39 13.91
C THR A 556 9.34 22.91 12.90
N ARG A 557 10.32 22.10 13.33
CA ARG A 557 11.32 21.55 12.42
C ARG A 557 11.98 20.27 12.95
N ILE A 558 12.17 19.29 12.07
CA ILE A 558 13.07 18.17 12.35
C ILE A 558 14.49 18.60 11.98
N LEU A 559 15.39 18.58 12.96
CA LEU A 559 16.77 18.99 12.80
C LEU A 559 17.60 17.82 12.27
N THR A 560 18.31 18.04 11.18
CA THR A 560 19.12 17.02 10.53
C THR A 560 20.55 17.49 10.27
N ALA A 561 21.49 16.54 10.25
CA ALA A 561 22.86 16.73 9.83
C ALA A 561 23.18 15.86 8.60
N ARG A 562 24.29 16.16 7.93
CA ARG A 562 24.77 15.32 6.82
C ARG A 562 25.20 13.96 7.37
N ALA A 563 24.65 12.89 6.81
CA ALA A 563 25.00 11.54 7.24
C ALA A 563 26.49 11.21 6.97
N PRO A 564 27.11 10.33 7.79
CA PRO A 564 28.49 9.89 7.60
C PRO A 564 28.75 9.27 6.20
N ARG A 565 29.98 9.41 5.71
CA ARG A 565 30.40 8.79 4.43
C ARG A 565 30.15 7.27 4.48
N GLY A 566 29.36 6.77 3.52
CA GLY A 566 28.98 5.36 3.43
C GLY A 566 27.62 5.02 4.03
N SER A 567 26.91 5.99 4.64
CA SER A 567 25.50 5.81 5.00
C SER A 567 24.65 5.59 3.75
N ARG A 568 23.57 4.81 3.91
CA ARG A 568 22.56 4.60 2.85
C ARG A 568 21.69 5.84 2.64
N ARG A 569 21.62 6.73 3.63
CA ARG A 569 20.79 7.92 3.67
C ARG A 569 21.66 9.18 3.58
N GLY A 570 21.10 10.27 3.07
CA GLY A 570 21.83 11.53 2.84
C GLY A 570 21.95 12.40 4.09
N ALA A 571 20.99 12.26 5.01
CA ALA A 571 20.93 13.00 6.27
C ALA A 571 20.68 12.05 7.45
N GLU A 572 20.93 12.54 8.66
CA GLU A 572 20.61 11.87 9.93
C GLU A 572 19.94 12.86 10.89
N VAL A 573 19.02 12.38 11.72
CA VAL A 573 18.36 13.17 12.77
C VAL A 573 19.41 13.61 13.81
N VAL A 574 19.29 14.86 14.26
CA VAL A 574 20.05 15.38 15.41
C VAL A 574 19.17 16.05 16.47
N GLY A 575 17.87 16.20 16.20
CA GLY A 575 16.91 16.75 17.16
C GLY A 575 15.63 17.27 16.54
N VAL A 576 14.85 17.97 17.34
CA VAL A 576 13.60 18.65 16.95
C VAL A 576 13.60 20.06 17.51
N GLU A 577 13.19 21.03 16.69
CA GLU A 577 12.86 22.38 17.10
C GLU A 577 11.34 22.49 17.27
N PHE A 578 10.90 23.16 18.32
CA PHE A 578 9.49 23.31 18.67
C PHE A 578 9.26 24.63 19.42
N GLU A 579 8.02 25.09 19.48
CA GLU A 579 7.66 26.26 20.29
C GLU A 579 7.32 25.81 21.70
N GLY A 580 8.03 26.34 22.69
CA GLY A 580 7.73 26.17 24.11
C GLY A 580 7.15 27.45 24.72
N PRO A 581 6.81 27.42 26.02
CA PRO A 581 6.23 28.56 26.72
C PRO A 581 7.13 29.81 26.70
N ASP A 582 8.46 29.62 26.69
CA ASP A 582 9.46 30.70 26.69
C ASP A 582 10.00 31.04 25.28
N GLY A 583 9.39 30.48 24.22
CA GLY A 583 9.78 30.68 22.83
C GLY A 583 10.34 29.42 22.17
N VAL A 584 11.14 29.58 21.12
CA VAL A 584 11.66 28.45 20.34
C VAL A 584 12.71 27.66 21.14
N GLU A 585 12.44 26.38 21.34
CA GLU A 585 13.30 25.43 22.03
C GLU A 585 13.80 24.34 21.09
N ARG A 586 14.88 23.64 21.48
CA ARG A 586 15.45 22.52 20.72
C ARG A 586 15.72 21.33 21.62
N LEU A 587 15.21 20.17 21.23
CA LEU A 587 15.52 18.89 21.88
C LEU A 587 16.48 18.07 21.01
N PRO A 588 17.70 17.77 21.49
CA PRO A 588 18.59 16.86 20.79
C PRO A 588 18.06 15.42 20.84
N ALA A 589 18.11 14.73 19.70
CA ALA A 589 17.63 13.35 19.56
C ALA A 589 18.45 12.58 18.53
N GLU A 590 18.55 11.27 18.71
CA GLU A 590 19.12 10.34 17.72
C GLU A 590 18.02 9.67 16.89
N LEU A 591 16.80 9.64 17.43
CA LEU A 591 15.61 9.07 16.82
C LEU A 591 14.46 10.08 16.92
N VAL A 592 13.78 10.31 15.80
CA VAL A 592 12.49 11.01 15.77
C VAL A 592 11.43 10.08 15.21
N VAL A 593 10.35 9.90 15.96
CA VAL A 593 9.16 9.20 15.50
C VAL A 593 8.08 10.24 15.24
N ASN A 594 7.72 10.45 13.98
CA ASN A 594 6.55 11.24 13.67
C ASN A 594 5.28 10.37 13.79
N ALA A 595 4.41 10.75 14.72
CA ALA A 595 3.08 10.19 14.90
C ALA A 595 1.95 11.19 14.57
N SER A 596 2.30 12.38 14.06
CA SER A 596 1.37 13.34 13.46
C SER A 596 1.10 13.00 12.00
N ASP A 597 0.19 13.74 11.35
CA ASP A 597 -0.13 13.52 9.94
C ASP A 597 1.13 13.57 9.05
N LEU A 598 1.33 12.49 8.28
CA LEU A 598 2.51 12.31 7.46
C LEU A 598 2.67 13.40 6.39
N PHE A 599 1.56 13.88 5.81
CA PHE A 599 1.60 15.00 4.87
C PHE A 599 2.16 16.23 5.57
N THR A 600 1.57 16.63 6.69
CA THR A 600 1.97 17.84 7.41
C THR A 600 3.43 17.79 7.84
N THR A 601 3.91 16.63 8.32
CA THR A 601 5.32 16.47 8.70
C THR A 601 6.26 16.54 7.50
N GLU A 602 6.00 15.77 6.44
CA GLU A 602 6.84 15.78 5.24
C GLU A 602 6.89 17.18 4.62
N GLN A 603 5.75 17.85 4.54
CA GLN A 603 5.64 19.14 3.88
C GLN A 603 6.12 20.32 4.73
N SER A 604 5.96 20.27 6.06
CA SER A 604 6.20 21.44 6.92
C SER A 604 7.42 21.31 7.82
N LEU A 605 7.79 20.09 8.25
CA LEU A 605 8.86 19.89 9.24
C LEU A 605 10.20 19.48 8.60
N LEU A 606 10.21 19.18 7.30
CA LEU A 606 11.40 18.77 6.55
C LEU A 606 11.70 19.71 5.37
N PRO A 607 12.99 19.95 5.05
CA PRO A 607 13.41 20.54 3.79
C PRO A 607 13.04 19.67 2.59
N ASP A 608 12.78 20.30 1.45
CA ASP A 608 12.36 19.66 0.19
C ASP A 608 13.24 18.46 -0.21
N GLU A 609 14.56 18.55 -0.05
CA GLU A 609 15.51 17.50 -0.47
C GLU A 609 15.55 16.30 0.48
N GLN A 610 14.92 16.42 1.66
CA GLN A 610 14.89 15.40 2.70
C GLN A 610 13.53 14.69 2.81
N ARG A 611 12.55 15.12 2.01
CA ARG A 611 11.22 14.52 1.97
C ARG A 611 11.25 13.14 1.33
N THR A 612 10.62 12.17 1.98
CA THR A 612 10.32 10.86 1.37
C THR A 612 9.11 10.96 0.44
N PHE A 613 8.16 11.81 0.79
CA PHE A 613 6.89 11.97 0.09
C PHE A 613 6.74 13.42 -0.37
N PRO A 614 7.29 13.79 -1.54
CA PRO A 614 7.23 15.15 -2.06
C PRO A 614 5.78 15.53 -2.46
N PRO A 615 5.47 16.82 -2.73
CA PRO A 615 4.10 17.27 -3.07
C PRO A 615 3.38 16.38 -4.11
N GLN A 616 4.09 15.98 -5.17
CA GLN A 616 3.55 15.18 -6.27
C GLN A 616 3.07 13.79 -5.84
N TYR A 617 3.62 13.23 -4.75
CA TYR A 617 3.15 11.96 -4.20
C TYR A 617 1.69 12.03 -3.74
N TRP A 618 1.24 13.20 -3.29
CA TRP A 618 -0.07 13.40 -2.68
C TRP A 618 -1.17 13.75 -3.69
N GLU A 619 -0.80 14.24 -4.89
CA GLU A 619 -1.74 14.70 -5.93
C GLU A 619 -2.73 13.59 -6.35
N ASP A 620 -2.24 12.35 -6.52
CA ASP A 620 -3.04 11.21 -6.97
C ASP A 620 -3.53 10.30 -5.83
N ARG A 621 -3.44 10.76 -4.57
CA ARG A 621 -3.81 9.95 -3.41
C ARG A 621 -5.19 10.33 -2.89
N ASN A 622 -5.90 9.32 -2.40
CA ASN A 622 -7.18 9.50 -1.75
C ASN A 622 -6.96 9.83 -0.26
N PRO A 623 -7.33 11.04 0.20
CA PRO A 623 -7.20 11.46 1.60
C PRO A 623 -8.14 10.73 2.56
N GLY A 624 -9.09 9.93 2.07
CA GLY A 624 -10.21 9.42 2.86
C GLY A 624 -11.32 10.46 3.00
N PRO A 625 -12.43 10.11 3.68
CA PRO A 625 -13.52 11.03 3.91
C PRO A 625 -13.17 12.04 5.01
N SER A 626 -13.84 13.18 4.98
CA SER A 626 -13.99 14.04 6.15
C SER A 626 -15.36 13.83 6.81
N ALA A 627 -15.69 14.65 7.79
CA ALA A 627 -16.98 14.65 8.45
C ALA A 627 -17.38 16.06 8.91
N VAL A 628 -18.68 16.26 9.07
CA VAL A 628 -19.20 17.22 10.05
C VAL A 628 -19.56 16.43 11.30
N LEU A 629 -18.93 16.77 12.43
CA LEU A 629 -19.29 16.21 13.74
C LEU A 629 -20.24 17.18 14.44
N ILE A 630 -21.23 16.63 15.14
CA ILE A 630 -22.23 17.40 15.88
C ILE A 630 -22.33 16.80 17.28
N LEU A 631 -22.02 17.60 18.29
CA LEU A 631 -22.05 17.24 19.69
C LEU A 631 -23.26 17.92 20.33
N LEU A 632 -24.22 17.13 20.81
CA LEU A 632 -25.50 17.63 21.31
C LEU A 632 -25.73 17.17 22.75
N GLY A 633 -25.93 18.13 23.65
CA GLY A 633 -26.54 17.85 24.96
C GLY A 633 -28.05 17.97 24.82
N VAL A 634 -28.80 16.94 25.19
CA VAL A 634 -30.25 16.85 24.98
C VAL A 634 -30.94 16.62 26.32
N ARG A 635 -31.98 17.40 26.61
CA ARG A 635 -32.81 17.24 27.81
C ARG A 635 -33.73 16.03 27.67
N GLY A 636 -33.81 15.18 28.69
CA GLY A 636 -34.64 13.98 28.75
C GLY A 636 -34.07 12.79 27.96
N GLU A 637 -34.67 11.62 28.16
CA GLU A 637 -34.24 10.35 27.55
C GLU A 637 -34.52 10.26 26.04
N LEU A 638 -33.69 9.48 25.33
CA LEU A 638 -33.82 9.19 23.90
C LEU A 638 -33.89 7.67 23.62
N PRO A 639 -34.97 6.97 24.04
CA PRO A 639 -35.09 5.52 23.90
C PRO A 639 -35.09 5.02 22.44
N GLN A 640 -35.28 5.91 21.48
CA GLN A 640 -35.21 5.61 20.04
C GLN A 640 -33.79 5.26 19.60
N LEU A 641 -32.77 5.77 20.28
CA LEU A 641 -31.36 5.60 19.92
C LEU A 641 -30.70 4.58 20.86
N GLU A 642 -29.89 3.67 20.33
CA GLU A 642 -29.00 2.85 21.16
C GLU A 642 -27.65 3.55 21.33
N HIS A 643 -26.73 2.96 22.13
CA HIS A 643 -25.37 3.51 22.29
C HIS A 643 -24.74 3.83 20.93
N HIS A 644 -24.89 2.92 19.96
CA HIS A 644 -24.55 3.13 18.56
C HIS A 644 -25.81 3.00 17.69
N THR A 645 -26.08 4.01 16.87
CA THR A 645 -27.19 4.02 15.92
C THR A 645 -26.71 4.47 14.55
N LEU A 646 -27.07 3.74 13.50
CA LEU A 646 -26.73 4.00 12.11
C LEU A 646 -28.00 4.31 11.32
N LEU A 647 -27.97 5.37 10.52
CA LEU A 647 -29.04 5.74 9.60
C LEU A 647 -28.52 5.59 8.18
N PHE A 648 -29.05 4.65 7.42
CA PHE A 648 -28.63 4.40 6.04
C PHE A 648 -29.67 4.89 5.03
N THR A 649 -29.18 5.62 4.04
CA THR A 649 -29.95 6.00 2.86
C THR A 649 -30.21 4.79 1.98
N LYS A 650 -31.30 4.78 1.23
CA LYS A 650 -31.62 3.70 0.30
C LYS A 650 -30.63 3.63 -0.86
N ASP A 651 -30.29 4.78 -1.45
CA ASP A 651 -29.28 4.86 -2.50
C ASP A 651 -27.88 5.10 -1.90
N TRP A 652 -27.30 4.02 -1.41
CA TRP A 652 -26.00 4.06 -0.77
C TRP A 652 -24.85 4.29 -1.76
N ARG A 653 -25.02 3.85 -3.02
CA ARG A 653 -24.03 4.05 -4.08
C ARG A 653 -23.90 5.52 -4.46
N ASP A 654 -25.02 6.24 -4.57
CA ASP A 654 -24.98 7.69 -4.77
C ASP A 654 -24.33 8.40 -3.56
N ASN A 655 -24.70 8.01 -2.33
CA ASN A 655 -24.13 8.59 -1.11
C ASN A 655 -22.59 8.50 -1.08
N PHE A 656 -22.03 7.32 -1.37
CA PHE A 656 -20.58 7.14 -1.49
C PHE A 656 -20.00 7.86 -2.72
N GLY A 657 -20.71 7.88 -3.85
CA GLY A 657 -20.31 8.58 -5.06
C GLY A 657 -20.16 10.09 -4.84
N ARG A 658 -21.00 10.70 -4.00
CA ARG A 658 -20.89 12.10 -3.61
C ARG A 658 -19.70 12.37 -2.69
N ILE A 659 -19.26 11.41 -1.90
CA ILE A 659 -18.11 11.57 -1.00
C ILE A 659 -16.77 11.34 -1.73
N PHE A 660 -16.69 10.26 -2.51
CA PHE A 660 -15.45 9.73 -3.08
C PHE A 660 -15.33 9.86 -4.60
N GLY A 661 -16.41 10.22 -5.30
CA GLY A 661 -16.46 10.28 -6.76
C GLY A 661 -15.82 11.53 -7.37
N GLU A 662 -15.95 11.65 -8.69
CA GLU A 662 -15.30 12.71 -9.48
C GLU A 662 -15.83 14.12 -9.20
N ASN A 663 -17.11 14.23 -8.83
CA ASN A 663 -17.77 15.49 -8.51
C ASN A 663 -18.26 15.48 -7.05
N PRO A 664 -17.35 15.63 -6.07
CA PRO A 664 -17.69 15.47 -4.67
C PRO A 664 -18.64 16.57 -4.20
N SER A 665 -19.64 16.17 -3.40
CA SER A 665 -20.61 17.06 -2.76
C SER A 665 -21.07 16.46 -1.43
N VAL A 666 -21.71 17.27 -0.59
CA VAL A 666 -22.29 16.78 0.65
C VAL A 666 -23.55 15.96 0.32
N PRO A 667 -23.67 14.70 0.76
CA PRO A 667 -24.88 13.91 0.55
C PRO A 667 -26.10 14.53 1.26
N ASP A 668 -27.28 14.42 0.63
CA ASP A 668 -28.56 14.84 1.21
C ASP A 668 -29.72 14.00 0.62
N PRO A 669 -30.44 13.18 1.41
CA PRO A 669 -30.09 12.82 2.79
C PRO A 669 -28.73 12.12 2.86
N ALA A 670 -28.07 12.20 4.01
CA ALA A 670 -26.79 11.55 4.25
C ALA A 670 -26.96 10.27 5.06
N SER A 671 -26.20 9.23 4.76
CA SER A 671 -26.01 8.15 5.73
C SER A 671 -25.20 8.70 6.90
N LEU A 672 -25.71 8.56 8.12
CA LEU A 672 -25.10 9.18 9.31
C LEU A 672 -24.98 8.19 10.46
N TYR A 673 -24.08 8.51 11.38
CA TYR A 673 -23.82 7.73 12.58
C TYR A 673 -24.13 8.57 13.83
N VAL A 674 -24.77 7.98 14.82
CA VAL A 674 -25.09 8.58 16.11
C VAL A 674 -24.53 7.69 17.22
N CYS A 675 -23.80 8.28 18.15
CA CYS A 675 -23.36 7.67 19.38
C CYS A 675 -24.05 8.36 20.56
N ARG A 676 -24.75 7.61 21.40
CA ARG A 676 -25.38 8.07 22.65
C ARG A 676 -24.73 7.37 23.85
N PRO A 677 -23.50 7.77 24.25
CA PRO A 677 -22.80 7.05 25.30
C PRO A 677 -23.48 7.16 26.67
N SER A 678 -24.30 8.18 26.92
CA SER A 678 -25.14 8.30 28.12
C SER A 678 -26.14 7.15 28.32
N ALA A 679 -26.42 6.36 27.28
CA ALA A 679 -27.18 5.11 27.39
C ALA A 679 -26.48 4.03 28.21
N THR A 680 -25.15 4.14 28.35
CA THR A 680 -24.28 3.12 28.95
C THR A 680 -23.44 3.70 30.09
N ASP A 681 -22.97 4.93 29.92
CA ASP A 681 -22.15 5.65 30.90
C ASP A 681 -22.94 6.84 31.48
N PRO A 682 -23.48 6.75 32.71
CA PRO A 682 -24.18 7.87 33.32
C PRO A 682 -23.26 9.07 33.62
N GLY A 683 -21.93 8.90 33.56
CA GLY A 683 -20.95 9.95 33.84
C GLY A 683 -20.67 10.92 32.69
N VAL A 684 -21.24 10.71 31.49
CA VAL A 684 -21.00 11.59 30.32
C VAL A 684 -22.04 12.69 30.11
N ALA A 685 -23.15 12.67 30.86
CA ALA A 685 -24.20 13.67 30.78
C ALA A 685 -24.80 13.96 32.18
N PRO A 686 -25.37 15.16 32.42
CA PRO A 686 -26.12 15.43 33.64
C PRO A 686 -27.35 14.53 33.79
N ASP A 687 -27.79 14.31 35.03
CA ASP A 687 -29.01 13.55 35.32
C ASP A 687 -30.21 14.05 34.50
N GLY A 688 -30.96 13.11 33.93
CA GLY A 688 -32.12 13.41 33.09
C GLY A 688 -31.76 14.06 31.74
N HIS A 689 -30.51 13.99 31.30
CA HIS A 689 -30.04 14.43 29.99
C HIS A 689 -29.29 13.31 29.27
N GLU A 690 -29.16 13.46 27.96
CA GLU A 690 -28.45 12.55 27.08
C GLU A 690 -27.38 13.34 26.32
N ASN A 691 -26.26 12.71 25.99
CA ASN A 691 -25.26 13.28 25.10
C ASN A 691 -25.24 12.53 23.77
N LEU A 692 -25.21 13.26 22.66
CA LEU A 692 -25.11 12.68 21.33
C LEU A 692 -23.84 13.17 20.64
N PHE A 693 -23.11 12.24 20.07
CA PHE A 693 -22.10 12.47 19.04
C PHE A 693 -22.70 12.02 17.70
N VAL A 694 -22.85 12.95 16.75
CA VAL A 694 -23.36 12.65 15.41
C VAL A 694 -22.24 12.89 14.40
N LEU A 695 -22.10 11.98 13.45
CA LEU A 695 -21.10 12.03 12.39
C LEU A 695 -21.79 11.94 11.05
N VAL A 696 -21.61 13.00 10.24
CA VAL A 696 -22.06 13.06 8.84
C VAL A 696 -20.84 12.95 7.92
N PRO A 697 -20.64 11.83 7.21
CA PRO A 697 -19.54 11.65 6.27
C PRO A 697 -19.67 12.61 5.08
N ILE A 698 -18.58 13.30 4.75
CA ILE A 698 -18.51 14.27 3.66
C ILE A 698 -17.17 14.20 2.92
N PRO A 699 -17.04 14.82 1.73
CA PRO A 699 -15.75 14.93 1.04
C PRO A 699 -14.67 15.60 1.90
N ALA A 700 -13.41 15.21 1.69
CA ALA A 700 -12.24 15.89 2.25
C ALA A 700 -11.97 17.23 1.54
N ASP A 701 -12.72 18.24 1.98
CA ASP A 701 -12.74 19.59 1.44
C ASP A 701 -12.83 20.62 2.58
N THR A 702 -11.70 21.31 2.84
CA THR A 702 -11.61 22.32 3.90
C THR A 702 -12.38 23.60 3.59
N SER A 703 -12.79 23.82 2.32
CA SER A 703 -13.67 24.94 1.96
C SER A 703 -15.11 24.79 2.49
N ILE A 704 -15.46 23.62 3.04
CA ILE A 704 -16.73 23.42 3.74
C ILE A 704 -16.81 24.28 5.01
N GLY A 705 -15.67 24.52 5.65
CA GLY A 705 -15.55 25.48 6.75
C GLY A 705 -15.30 24.86 8.13
N HIS A 706 -15.32 25.76 9.12
CA HIS A 706 -15.16 25.49 10.54
C HIS A 706 -16.51 25.25 11.22
N GLY A 707 -16.53 24.38 12.21
CA GLY A 707 -17.61 24.29 13.17
C GLY A 707 -17.57 25.41 14.19
N GLY A 708 -18.55 25.43 15.08
CA GLY A 708 -18.67 26.41 16.14
C GLY A 708 -19.54 25.91 17.27
N VAL A 709 -19.66 26.75 18.29
CA VAL A 709 -20.47 26.45 19.46
C VAL A 709 -21.76 27.26 19.39
N ASP A 710 -22.88 26.65 19.80
CA ASP A 710 -24.20 27.27 19.80
C ASP A 710 -24.62 27.83 18.42
N GLY A 711 -24.23 27.14 17.34
CA GLY A 711 -24.57 27.50 15.96
C GLY A 711 -23.68 28.61 15.36
N ALA A 712 -22.57 28.95 16.00
CA ALA A 712 -21.66 30.00 15.53
C ALA A 712 -20.61 29.52 14.50
N GLY A 713 -20.72 28.30 13.97
CA GLY A 713 -19.84 27.79 12.92
C GLY A 713 -20.16 28.38 11.54
N ASP A 714 -19.41 27.98 10.53
CA ASP A 714 -19.65 28.39 9.15
C ASP A 714 -21.03 27.91 8.68
N ALA A 715 -21.72 28.76 7.92
CA ALA A 715 -23.12 28.52 7.54
C ALA A 715 -23.36 27.18 6.84
N ARG A 716 -22.37 26.68 6.07
CA ARG A 716 -22.46 25.37 5.40
C ARG A 716 -22.36 24.22 6.40
N VAL A 717 -21.49 24.31 7.40
CA VAL A 717 -21.37 23.31 8.47
C VAL A 717 -22.65 23.25 9.29
N GLU A 718 -23.18 24.42 9.69
CA GLU A 718 -24.40 24.47 10.50
C GLU A 718 -25.64 24.00 9.74
N ALA A 719 -25.73 24.27 8.43
CA ALA A 719 -26.81 23.75 7.59
C ALA A 719 -26.79 22.21 7.49
N ILE A 720 -25.59 21.61 7.41
CA ILE A 720 -25.42 20.14 7.44
C ILE A 720 -25.85 19.58 8.80
N ALA A 721 -25.47 20.26 9.88
CA ALA A 721 -25.86 19.86 11.22
C ALA A 721 -27.39 19.91 11.42
N ASP A 722 -28.03 20.99 10.99
CA ASP A 722 -29.49 21.12 11.07
C ASP A 722 -30.21 20.06 10.20
N ALA A 723 -29.66 19.70 9.04
CA ALA A 723 -30.19 18.63 8.20
C ALA A 723 -30.10 17.26 8.89
N ALA A 724 -28.96 16.95 9.50
CA ALA A 724 -28.77 15.72 10.25
C ALA A 724 -29.71 15.63 11.47
N ILE A 725 -29.88 16.71 12.23
CA ILE A 725 -30.81 16.76 13.38
C ILE A 725 -32.25 16.49 12.92
N ARG A 726 -32.69 17.15 11.82
CA ARG A 726 -34.02 16.89 11.24
C ARG A 726 -34.17 15.45 10.76
N GLN A 727 -33.13 14.90 10.14
CA GLN A 727 -33.14 13.53 9.64
C GLN A 727 -33.27 12.52 10.79
N ILE A 728 -32.48 12.68 11.87
CA ILE A 728 -32.58 11.85 13.09
C ILE A 728 -33.98 11.94 13.67
N ALA A 729 -34.50 13.15 13.88
CA ALA A 729 -35.84 13.35 14.44
C ALA A 729 -36.93 12.65 13.60
N THR A 730 -36.85 12.77 12.28
CA THR A 730 -37.84 12.22 11.35
C THR A 730 -37.74 10.69 11.25
N TRP A 731 -36.54 10.14 11.10
CA TRP A 731 -36.35 8.72 10.81
C TRP A 731 -36.49 7.83 12.05
N THR A 732 -36.20 8.39 13.23
CA THR A 732 -36.29 7.65 14.51
C THR A 732 -37.60 7.88 15.25
N GLY A 733 -38.38 8.89 14.83
CA GLY A 733 -39.60 9.32 15.52
C GLY A 733 -39.35 10.24 16.73
N ALA A 734 -38.10 10.64 16.99
CA ALA A 734 -37.75 11.64 18.01
C ALA A 734 -38.10 13.07 17.54
N ALA A 735 -39.38 13.33 17.29
CA ALA A 735 -39.87 14.53 16.61
C ALA A 735 -39.53 15.85 17.32
N ASP A 736 -39.34 15.84 18.64
CA ASP A 736 -39.01 17.01 19.47
C ASP A 736 -37.51 17.17 19.75
N LEU A 737 -36.65 16.39 19.08
CA LEU A 737 -35.19 16.39 19.32
C LEU A 737 -34.59 17.80 19.26
N ALA A 738 -34.92 18.57 18.22
CA ALA A 738 -34.37 19.92 18.03
C ALA A 738 -34.73 20.87 19.20
N ASP A 739 -35.95 20.77 19.73
CA ASP A 739 -36.45 21.62 20.83
C ASP A 739 -35.84 21.24 22.20
N ARG A 740 -35.18 20.08 22.26
CA ARG A 740 -34.58 19.53 23.49
C ARG A 740 -33.08 19.74 23.57
N ILE A 741 -32.43 20.24 22.51
CA ILE A 741 -31.00 20.53 22.50
C ILE A 741 -30.71 21.72 23.43
N VAL A 742 -29.86 21.49 24.42
CA VAL A 742 -29.41 22.50 25.41
C VAL A 742 -27.93 22.85 25.25
N VAL A 743 -27.13 21.99 24.61
CA VAL A 743 -25.73 22.23 24.23
C VAL A 743 -25.55 21.80 22.79
N ARG A 744 -24.89 22.64 21.97
CA ARG A 744 -24.54 22.31 20.58
C ARG A 744 -23.10 22.72 20.29
N ARG A 745 -22.32 21.79 19.74
CA ARG A 745 -21.04 22.11 19.07
C ARG A 745 -20.95 21.37 17.75
N THR A 746 -20.46 22.04 16.73
CA THR A 746 -20.10 21.42 15.45
C THR A 746 -18.58 21.41 15.28
N ILE A 747 -18.07 20.48 14.47
CA ILE A 747 -16.68 20.42 14.02
C ILE A 747 -16.70 20.12 12.52
N GLY A 748 -16.03 20.94 11.72
CA GLY A 748 -15.95 20.82 10.27
C GLY A 748 -14.57 20.40 9.75
N PRO A 749 -14.42 20.19 8.44
CA PRO A 749 -13.16 19.77 7.84
C PRO A 749 -11.98 20.72 8.09
N ALA A 750 -12.23 22.02 8.15
CA ALA A 750 -11.19 23.02 8.40
C ALA A 750 -10.64 22.95 9.84
N ASP A 751 -11.45 22.49 10.80
CA ASP A 751 -10.99 22.24 12.17
C ASP A 751 -10.03 21.06 12.22
N PHE A 752 -10.31 19.96 11.49
CA PHE A 752 -9.38 18.82 11.44
C PHE A 752 -8.02 19.21 10.87
N GLU A 753 -7.98 20.07 9.85
CA GLU A 753 -6.72 20.60 9.31
C GLU A 753 -6.00 21.47 10.35
N THR A 754 -6.71 22.40 10.99
CA THR A 754 -6.14 23.37 11.94
C THR A 754 -5.65 22.71 13.23
N ASP A 755 -6.49 21.86 13.83
CA ASP A 755 -6.28 21.29 15.16
C ASP A 755 -5.39 20.05 15.13
N LEU A 756 -5.52 19.23 14.08
CA LEU A 756 -4.83 17.93 13.99
C LEU A 756 -3.77 17.89 12.89
N GLY A 757 -3.64 18.94 12.08
CA GLY A 757 -2.79 18.92 10.90
C GLY A 757 -3.26 17.90 9.86
N ALA A 758 -4.55 17.55 9.84
CA ALA A 758 -5.06 16.49 8.97
C ALA A 758 -5.05 16.90 7.50
N TRP A 759 -4.41 16.09 6.66
CA TRP A 759 -4.34 16.36 5.22
C TRP A 759 -5.75 16.48 4.61
N ARG A 760 -6.03 17.63 3.98
CA ARG A 760 -7.33 17.99 3.38
C ARG A 760 -8.52 17.88 4.36
N GLY A 761 -8.27 18.03 5.66
CA GLY A 761 -9.30 17.91 6.68
C GLY A 761 -9.85 16.49 6.82
N SER A 762 -9.10 15.45 6.46
CA SER A 762 -9.55 14.06 6.59
C SER A 762 -9.77 13.67 8.06
N MET A 763 -10.95 13.16 8.38
CA MET A 763 -11.30 12.72 9.73
C MET A 763 -10.52 11.45 10.13
N LEU A 764 -10.26 10.56 9.16
CA LEU A 764 -9.66 9.24 9.43
C LEU A 764 -8.18 9.15 9.04
N GLY A 765 -7.79 9.81 7.95
CA GLY A 765 -6.51 9.65 7.26
C GLY A 765 -6.65 8.92 5.91
N PRO A 766 -5.52 8.62 5.22
CA PRO A 766 -5.54 8.10 3.86
C PRO A 766 -6.35 6.81 3.69
N ALA A 767 -7.28 6.81 2.72
CA ALA A 767 -8.20 5.71 2.45
C ALA A 767 -7.50 4.36 2.21
N HIS A 768 -8.16 3.27 2.61
CA HIS A 768 -7.71 1.89 2.35
C HIS A 768 -8.18 1.36 0.98
N VAL A 769 -7.76 2.05 -0.09
CA VAL A 769 -7.89 1.53 -1.46
C VAL A 769 -6.73 0.58 -1.77
N LEU A 770 -6.83 -0.27 -2.81
CA LEU A 770 -5.81 -1.27 -3.14
C LEU A 770 -4.39 -0.68 -3.27
N LYS A 771 -4.24 0.48 -3.92
CA LYS A 771 -2.95 1.20 -4.09
C LYS A 771 -2.43 1.90 -2.82
N GLN A 772 -3.21 1.92 -1.74
CA GLN A 772 -2.91 2.57 -0.45
C GLN A 772 -3.04 1.59 0.75
N SER A 773 -3.08 0.29 0.47
CA SER A 773 -3.22 -0.78 1.47
C SER A 773 -1.96 -1.65 1.53
N ALA A 774 -1.78 -2.35 2.66
CA ALA A 774 -0.66 -3.26 2.91
C ALA A 774 0.70 -2.63 2.52
N PHE A 775 1.52 -3.33 1.73
CA PHE A 775 2.85 -2.87 1.35
C PHE A 775 2.89 -1.70 0.35
N PHE A 776 1.74 -1.29 -0.22
CA PHE A 776 1.64 -0.07 -1.04
C PHE A 776 1.34 1.19 -0.22
N ARG A 777 0.90 1.02 1.03
CA ARG A 777 0.76 2.12 1.99
C ARG A 777 2.13 2.71 2.32
N ALA A 778 2.17 3.97 2.72
CA ALA A 778 3.41 4.61 3.14
C ALA A 778 4.08 3.78 4.24
N GLY A 779 5.34 3.40 4.02
CA GLY A 779 6.12 2.65 5.01
C GLY A 779 6.43 3.49 6.25
N ASN A 780 6.97 2.85 7.29
CA ASN A 780 7.16 3.46 8.60
C ASN A 780 8.56 4.07 8.84
N ALA A 781 9.30 4.37 7.76
CA ALA A 781 10.66 4.93 7.84
C ALA A 781 10.97 5.85 6.66
N SER A 782 11.63 6.97 6.92
CA SER A 782 12.08 7.89 5.87
C SER A 782 13.01 7.19 4.87
N ALA A 783 12.98 7.57 3.58
CA ALA A 783 13.98 7.09 2.62
C ALA A 783 15.28 7.91 2.67
N HIS A 784 15.24 9.14 3.20
CA HIS A 784 16.31 10.13 3.05
C HIS A 784 17.02 10.51 4.35
N VAL A 785 16.34 10.40 5.50
CA VAL A 785 16.84 10.84 6.81
C VAL A 785 16.97 9.65 7.75
N ASP A 786 18.19 9.30 8.16
CA ASP A 786 18.43 8.24 9.15
C ASP A 786 17.94 8.66 10.54
N GLY A 787 17.39 7.72 11.30
CA GLY A 787 16.74 8.03 12.58
C GLY A 787 15.36 8.70 12.48
N LEU A 788 14.79 8.90 11.29
CA LEU A 788 13.40 9.36 11.12
C LEU A 788 12.45 8.19 10.79
N LEU A 789 11.52 7.92 11.69
CA LEU A 789 10.49 6.89 11.59
C LEU A 789 9.08 7.50 11.65
N PHE A 790 8.09 6.72 11.21
CA PHE A 790 6.68 7.11 11.18
C PHE A 790 5.83 6.09 11.93
N ALA A 791 4.79 6.55 12.63
CA ALA A 791 3.80 5.71 13.28
C ALA A 791 2.40 6.34 13.18
N GLY A 792 1.35 5.55 13.36
CA GLY A 792 -0.03 6.02 13.36
C GLY A 792 -0.77 5.84 12.03
N SER A 793 -1.89 6.54 11.85
CA SER A 793 -2.87 6.22 10.82
C SER A 793 -2.41 6.51 9.38
N SER A 794 -1.45 7.42 9.18
CA SER A 794 -0.95 7.78 7.85
C SER A 794 0.05 6.78 7.27
N THR A 795 0.51 5.80 8.05
CA THR A 795 1.49 4.78 7.64
C THR A 795 0.93 3.37 7.83
N ILE A 796 1.75 2.34 7.62
CA ILE A 796 1.39 0.94 7.88
C ILE A 796 1.09 0.70 9.37
N PRO A 797 0.09 -0.14 9.71
CA PRO A 797 -0.82 -0.85 8.79
C PRO A 797 -2.01 0.02 8.30
N GLY A 798 -2.40 1.06 9.04
CA GLY A 798 -3.34 2.09 8.57
C GLY A 798 -4.26 2.69 9.63
N ILE A 799 -5.47 3.07 9.21
CA ILE A 799 -6.48 3.78 10.04
C ILE A 799 -7.06 2.87 11.14
N GLY A 800 -7.36 3.45 12.29
CA GLY A 800 -8.05 2.81 13.42
C GLY A 800 -7.15 2.75 14.67
N LEU A 801 -7.74 2.86 15.86
CA LEU A 801 -6.97 2.82 17.11
C LEU A 801 -6.11 1.54 17.25
N PRO A 802 -6.64 0.32 16.99
CA PRO A 802 -5.81 -0.89 17.01
C PRO A 802 -4.66 -0.81 15.99
N MET A 803 -4.94 -0.31 14.78
CA MET A 803 -3.91 -0.17 13.75
C MET A 803 -2.81 0.81 14.14
N CYS A 804 -3.14 1.91 14.81
CA CYS A 804 -2.15 2.86 15.34
C CYS A 804 -1.27 2.25 16.43
N VAL A 805 -1.83 1.41 17.31
CA VAL A 805 -1.07 0.67 18.33
C VAL A 805 -0.14 -0.37 17.66
N ILE A 806 -0.63 -1.12 16.67
CA ILE A 806 0.21 -2.03 15.87
C ILE A 806 1.31 -1.25 15.15
N SER A 807 1.00 -0.08 14.59
CA SER A 807 1.97 0.78 13.91
C SER A 807 3.14 1.17 14.81
N ALA A 808 2.87 1.48 16.09
CA ALA A 808 3.89 1.74 17.10
C ALA A 808 4.81 0.54 17.32
N GLU A 809 4.24 -0.67 17.38
CA GLU A 809 5.03 -1.90 17.51
C GLU A 809 5.87 -2.19 16.26
N VAL A 810 5.30 -2.00 15.06
CA VAL A 810 6.01 -2.16 13.78
C VAL A 810 7.15 -1.13 13.64
N MET A 811 6.97 0.07 14.19
CA MET A 811 8.03 1.07 14.35
C MET A 811 9.14 0.55 15.28
N LEU A 812 8.82 0.02 16.46
CA LEU A 812 9.82 -0.57 17.37
C LEU A 812 10.57 -1.74 16.72
N LYS A 813 9.88 -2.60 15.95
CA LYS A 813 10.55 -3.64 15.16
C LYS A 813 11.56 -3.06 14.19
N ARG A 814 11.24 -1.94 13.55
CA ARG A 814 12.16 -1.23 12.65
C ARG A 814 13.42 -0.77 13.39
N VAL A 815 13.26 -0.21 14.59
CA VAL A 815 14.38 0.18 15.47
C VAL A 815 15.25 -1.03 15.80
N ARG A 816 14.64 -2.18 16.08
CA ARG A 816 15.34 -3.44 16.41
C ARG A 816 15.88 -4.20 15.19
N GLY A 817 15.56 -3.77 13.96
CA GLY A 817 15.88 -4.51 12.74
C GLY A 817 15.11 -5.84 12.61
N ASP A 818 14.01 -6.00 13.33
CA ASP A 818 13.14 -7.16 13.26
C ASP A 818 12.26 -7.11 12.00
N VAL A 819 12.29 -8.20 11.23
CA VAL A 819 11.52 -8.37 10.00
C VAL A 819 10.45 -9.47 10.12
N SER A 820 10.24 -9.99 11.33
CA SER A 820 9.22 -10.99 11.64
C SER A 820 7.80 -10.50 11.32
N THR A 821 6.90 -11.45 11.05
CA THR A 821 5.50 -11.16 10.70
C THR A 821 4.55 -11.18 11.90
N GLU A 822 4.94 -11.81 13.00
CA GLU A 822 4.12 -12.01 14.20
C GLU A 822 4.42 -10.93 15.26
N PRO A 823 3.51 -10.61 16.19
CA PRO A 823 3.74 -9.61 17.24
C PRO A 823 5.02 -9.85 18.04
N ILE A 824 5.62 -8.79 18.59
CA ILE A 824 6.75 -8.85 19.51
C ILE A 824 6.33 -9.70 20.71
N PRO A 825 7.09 -10.73 21.10
CA PRO A 825 6.72 -11.58 22.23
C PRO A 825 6.78 -10.81 23.56
N VAL A 826 5.78 -11.03 24.41
CA VAL A 826 5.74 -10.52 25.79
C VAL A 826 6.81 -11.27 26.60
N ARG A 827 7.71 -10.54 27.28
CA ARG A 827 8.76 -11.15 28.10
C ARG A 827 8.26 -11.39 29.53
N GLY A 828 8.26 -12.65 29.98
CA GLY A 828 8.14 -13.00 31.41
C GLY A 828 6.74 -13.30 31.94
N ALA A 829 5.72 -13.47 31.09
CA ALA A 829 4.41 -14.00 31.47
C ALA A 829 4.19 -15.40 30.86
N PRO A 830 3.52 -16.35 31.53
CA PRO A 830 3.11 -17.60 30.90
C PRO A 830 2.09 -17.32 29.79
N ASP A 831 2.21 -18.03 28.67
CA ASP A 831 1.24 -18.01 27.57
C ASP A 831 -0.14 -18.48 28.09
N ALA A 832 -1.08 -17.55 28.25
CA ALA A 832 -2.49 -17.86 28.29
C ALA A 832 -3.24 -16.83 27.43
N PRO A 833 -4.03 -17.25 26.43
CA PRO A 833 -5.04 -16.38 25.85
C PRO A 833 -6.14 -16.21 26.89
N VAL A 834 -6.30 -15.00 27.43
CA VAL A 834 -7.42 -14.67 28.32
C VAL A 834 -8.41 -13.86 27.49
N ALA A 835 -9.57 -14.44 27.22
CA ALA A 835 -10.74 -13.64 26.87
C ALA A 835 -11.06 -12.77 28.09
N PRO A 836 -11.32 -11.46 27.93
CA PRO A 836 -11.62 -10.60 29.06
C PRO A 836 -12.78 -11.20 29.86
N THR A 837 -12.60 -11.32 31.18
CA THR A 837 -13.68 -11.72 32.09
C THR A 837 -14.67 -10.57 32.17
N VAL A 838 -15.67 -10.57 31.29
CA VAL A 838 -16.81 -9.65 31.37
C VAL A 838 -17.58 -9.97 32.65
N GLY A 839 -17.66 -9.00 33.57
CA GLY A 839 -18.47 -9.10 34.78
C GLY A 839 -19.94 -9.28 34.41
N ALA A 840 -20.46 -10.49 34.58
CA ALA A 840 -21.87 -10.78 34.39
C ALA A 840 -22.65 -10.33 35.63
N GLU A 841 -22.94 -9.03 35.79
CA GLU A 841 -23.82 -8.57 36.88
C GLU A 841 -24.41 -7.17 36.69
N VAL A 842 -25.13 -6.93 35.58
CA VAL A 842 -26.17 -5.88 35.55
C VAL A 842 -27.34 -6.36 34.70
N ARG A 843 -28.23 -7.18 35.28
CA ARG A 843 -29.51 -7.53 34.63
C ARG A 843 -30.76 -7.40 35.49
N ASP A 844 -30.65 -7.08 36.79
CA ASP A 844 -31.80 -7.11 37.71
C ASP A 844 -32.05 -5.79 38.49
N ALA A 845 -32.05 -4.64 37.82
CA ALA A 845 -32.41 -3.38 38.48
C ALA A 845 -33.18 -2.36 37.61
N VAL A 846 -34.16 -2.78 36.79
CA VAL A 846 -35.13 -1.82 36.17
C VAL A 846 -36.59 -2.34 36.16
N LEU A 847 -36.91 -3.46 36.81
CA LEU A 847 -38.30 -3.95 36.91
C LEU A 847 -38.79 -4.05 38.36
N ALA A 848 -38.97 -2.90 39.01
CA ALA A 848 -39.86 -2.79 40.17
C ALA A 848 -40.49 -1.39 40.19
N GLY A 849 -41.65 -1.24 39.53
CA GLY A 849 -42.56 -0.12 39.78
C GLY A 849 -43.13 -0.20 41.20
N PRO A 850 -43.60 0.93 41.76
CA PRO A 850 -43.95 1.03 43.17
C PRO A 850 -45.26 0.30 43.46
N ALA A 851 -45.26 -0.48 44.55
CA ALA A 851 -46.47 -0.85 45.24
C ALA A 851 -46.66 0.10 46.43
N GLU A 852 -47.83 0.75 46.43
CA GLU A 852 -48.42 1.71 47.38
C GLU A 852 -47.98 3.18 47.32
#